data_AF-A0A519CKA0-F1
#
_entry.id   AF-A0A519CKA0-F1
#
_cell.length_a   1.000
_cell.length_b   1.000
_cell.length_c   1.000
_cell.angle_alpha   90.00
_cell.angle_beta   90.00
_cell.angle_gamma   90.00
#
_symmetry.space_group_name_H-M   'P 1'
#
loop_
_entity.id
_entity.type
_entity.pdbx_description
1 polymer ?
#
loop_
_entity_poly.entity_id
_entity_poly.type
_entity_poly.pdbx_seq_one_letter_code
_entity_poly.pdbx_strand_id
1 'polypeptide(L)'
;VLVTFDYFSHSTTDGFSSADSYTNVNYEDIPAFVSPISGTRKQLRDCVDFRPIKGFANGAASAGIIQANDSMPDADTNMYANVAYYLPRKDKLALSKDRTFKVITGISSENPILPADDEDAMTLYNLDIPAYTFNSSDVDTQYIDNRRFTMRDIGKIEKRVDTLEYYTALSFLEKEASDLSIKDPATNSERFKNGLMVDSFNGHNIGDVSNEDFRAAIDFEMKELRPPFSSDCFRFTHDSVGSSANTAKTGELLTLSYATANLVTQPLASNTETINPFGTNQFNGQLVISPPNDVWFDDGGRPTVLINIENLNDHWVQGNDYGFGKQWDDWSFAWSGVQVNDDNLIKNRKTTSTSNTVSRFALLTNQNKTRTGIVSSKPPETIKRSVGNRTVSVSVIPYIRGQKLHWIAKGLKPNGTYYPYFDNTDVTANTSLAYALTYSANTDSANSGTFNTRTGEQVTLSQTFTVLDKTKTAEGLALFQNSSSILVSDITQEVTWSQITSGLTVGETITFVNSSSSATGTLQSANTAANSFTINSISGTVATSMTATGATTGALTGTVNDSGGLRTGQIFQGTGSAKANGNITAVSSATPVIGGTLQANRNGVLAGQFILPPLTYRAGEKLFRLTDSSTDTVASTESVAEKVFRVQGLLESRSGRVSSTRPMESKRENVKEKNTTQDTINRITTSTNWINPLSQTFIVDRNENPNGIYASSVDIFFSSIDATLPVTLALRPILNEYPSSSQNLPFSEVTLNASDTVANSTVPSMATPTTYTRFTFESPVYLYPDEYAIVLTSPSIDYSVHIAKLGETVKNTTSTKVSQQPFVGVYYEPQNSSVWNKNDAKQMMFRVNRCDFSTGSHSVYLSTNAVPLSGNTAGIDYDVFKLSTSELTFSNTAISYSYKGILKSATVGNETQRASSMDSAFTTFTPNRNITLPAQRKVISHQGTSGPVAYAANNYYLRAIFTSNDSKISPAIDTSRINLIAIENQINRGSLANSDVVITANGTGYSAGTFAVTGTGGSGGVVTITVSTGAIATAYISSAGSGYYEDASITLTGGTAGAIAISTELGSDGGNTKARYISRRVNLEDGFDAQDLKIFLNAYKPKDTDIKVYYRIHNAEDPEDFEKKPYVLMTQETDANLISANEIDIKHYIFKTSASVISYISGGVTYDKFKTFSIKIVLGSASTAIIPKIKDMKAIALDF
;
A
#
# COMPACT_ATOMS: atom_id res chain seq x y z
N VAL A 1 20.95 38.20 -68.06
CA VAL A 1 21.26 36.93 -67.35
C VAL A 1 19.93 36.27 -67.03
N LEU A 2 19.64 35.11 -67.64
CA LEU A 2 18.48 34.30 -67.27
C LEU A 2 18.93 33.41 -66.10
N VAL A 3 18.26 33.50 -64.96
CA VAL A 3 18.52 32.61 -63.81
C VAL A 3 17.30 31.72 -63.64
N THR A 4 17.50 30.42 -63.83
CA THR A 4 16.48 29.39 -63.60
C THR A 4 16.79 28.72 -62.26
N PHE A 5 15.80 28.62 -61.39
CA PHE A 5 15.93 27.95 -60.09
C PHE A 5 14.60 27.32 -59.67
N ASP A 6 14.67 26.26 -58.88
CA ASP A 6 13.51 25.61 -58.28
C ASP A 6 13.22 26.21 -56.90
N TYR A 7 11.93 26.27 -56.52
CA TYR A 7 11.48 26.84 -55.25
C TYR A 7 10.23 26.10 -54.73
N PHE A 8 10.02 26.11 -53.41
CA PHE A 8 8.75 25.64 -52.82
C PHE A 8 7.68 26.72 -52.94
N SER A 9 6.47 26.36 -53.37
CA SER A 9 5.35 27.32 -53.42
C SER A 9 4.94 27.72 -52.00
N HIS A 10 4.86 29.02 -51.73
CA HIS A 10 4.44 29.55 -50.44
C HIS A 10 2.97 30.00 -50.51
N SER A 11 2.17 29.65 -49.51
CA SER A 11 0.80 30.18 -49.35
C SER A 11 0.88 31.66 -49.00
N THR A 12 -0.03 32.49 -49.54
CA THR A 12 -0.15 33.91 -49.15
C THR A 12 -0.88 34.09 -47.82
N THR A 13 -1.43 33.02 -47.24
CA THR A 13 -2.32 33.06 -46.06
C THR A 13 -1.60 32.68 -44.76
N ASP A 14 -0.52 31.90 -44.84
CA ASP A 14 0.18 31.38 -43.66
C ASP A 14 1.63 31.89 -43.63
N GLY A 15 1.93 32.77 -42.68
CA GLY A 15 3.23 33.46 -42.57
C GLY A 15 4.39 32.64 -42.03
N PHE A 16 4.32 31.30 -42.07
CA PHE A 16 5.38 30.42 -41.57
C PHE A 16 5.53 29.18 -42.44
N SER A 17 6.72 28.59 -42.43
CA SER A 17 6.98 27.27 -43.01
C SER A 17 7.20 26.25 -41.90
N SER A 18 6.64 25.05 -42.08
CA SER A 18 6.85 23.91 -41.19
C SER A 18 7.29 22.68 -42.00
N ALA A 19 7.49 21.53 -41.36
CA ALA A 19 7.81 20.29 -42.06
C ALA A 19 6.80 19.97 -43.18
N ASP A 20 5.51 20.28 -42.98
CA ASP A 20 4.43 20.02 -43.95
C ASP A 20 4.51 20.93 -45.19
N SER A 21 5.26 22.02 -45.14
CA SER A 21 5.45 22.95 -46.26
C SER A 21 6.38 22.39 -47.35
N TYR A 22 7.15 21.34 -47.06
CA TYR A 22 8.08 20.70 -47.98
C TYR A 22 7.41 19.60 -48.81
N THR A 23 6.45 19.97 -49.66
CA THR A 23 5.76 19.02 -50.53
C THR A 23 6.75 18.36 -51.51
N ASN A 24 6.72 17.03 -51.62
CA ASN A 24 7.60 16.21 -52.48
C ASN A 24 9.08 16.11 -52.02
N VAL A 25 9.37 16.38 -50.75
CA VAL A 25 10.65 16.06 -50.12
C VAL A 25 10.39 15.02 -49.03
N ASN A 26 11.18 13.95 -49.00
CA ASN A 26 11.07 13.00 -47.90
C ASN A 26 11.43 13.70 -46.59
N TYR A 27 10.78 13.30 -45.49
CA TYR A 27 11.04 13.94 -44.21
C TYR A 27 12.52 13.88 -43.85
N GLU A 28 13.35 12.94 -44.29
CA GLU A 28 14.80 12.94 -44.03
C GLU A 28 15.59 14.03 -44.78
N ASP A 29 15.13 14.43 -45.97
CA ASP A 29 15.87 15.29 -46.90
C ASP A 29 15.59 16.80 -46.71
N ILE A 30 14.72 17.17 -45.76
CA ILE A 30 14.45 18.58 -45.46
C ILE A 30 15.75 19.29 -45.04
N PRO A 31 16.15 20.39 -45.69
CA PRO A 31 17.44 21.01 -45.46
C PRO A 31 17.59 21.60 -44.05
N ALA A 32 18.82 21.69 -43.56
CA ALA A 32 19.15 22.45 -42.36
C ALA A 32 19.51 23.89 -42.72
N PHE A 33 19.09 24.85 -41.90
CA PHE A 33 19.52 26.24 -42.00
C PHE A 33 20.71 26.50 -41.07
N VAL A 34 21.78 27.09 -41.59
CA VAL A 34 22.88 27.60 -40.78
C VAL A 34 22.72 29.11 -40.72
N SER A 35 22.49 29.65 -39.51
CA SER A 35 22.37 31.08 -39.31
C SER A 35 23.69 31.78 -39.68
N PRO A 36 23.70 32.73 -40.63
CA PRO A 36 24.93 33.43 -41.02
C PRO A 36 25.46 34.37 -39.93
N ILE A 37 24.66 34.69 -38.90
CA ILE A 37 25.02 35.59 -37.80
C ILE A 37 25.50 34.79 -36.58
N SER A 38 24.75 33.75 -36.18
CA SER A 38 25.05 32.98 -34.97
C SER A 38 25.86 31.71 -35.21
N GLY A 39 26.08 31.32 -36.48
CA GLY A 39 26.71 30.04 -36.85
C GLY A 39 25.92 28.80 -36.44
N THR A 40 24.75 28.97 -35.82
CA THR A 40 23.96 27.86 -35.26
C THR A 40 23.22 27.15 -36.39
N ARG A 41 23.44 25.84 -36.50
CA ARG A 41 22.71 24.96 -37.42
C ARG A 41 21.36 24.56 -36.80
N LYS A 42 20.26 24.89 -37.47
CA LYS A 42 18.89 24.53 -37.11
C LYS A 42 18.32 23.60 -38.18
N GLN A 43 17.72 22.49 -37.77
CA GLN A 43 17.03 21.59 -38.69
C GLN A 43 15.66 22.21 -38.99
N LEU A 44 15.35 22.51 -40.25
CA LEU A 44 14.09 23.19 -40.62
C LEU A 44 12.86 22.30 -40.38
N ARG A 45 13.07 20.98 -40.29
CA ARG A 45 12.05 20.00 -39.90
C ARG A 45 11.55 20.16 -38.46
N ASP A 46 12.38 20.68 -37.55
CA ASP A 46 12.10 20.80 -36.12
C ASP A 46 11.87 22.27 -35.71
N CYS A 47 11.57 23.13 -36.68
CA CYS A 47 11.40 24.57 -36.47
C CYS A 47 10.13 25.06 -37.17
N VAL A 48 9.46 26.02 -36.55
CA VAL A 48 8.52 26.89 -37.26
C VAL A 48 9.34 28.03 -37.85
N ASP A 49 9.47 28.06 -39.17
CA ASP A 49 10.34 28.98 -39.89
C ASP A 49 9.58 30.22 -40.35
N PHE A 50 9.89 31.36 -39.74
CA PHE A 50 9.31 32.68 -40.06
C PHE A 50 10.23 33.53 -40.95
N ARG A 51 11.27 32.95 -41.55
CA ARG A 51 12.21 33.72 -42.38
C ARG A 51 11.47 34.40 -43.54
N PRO A 52 11.81 35.66 -43.87
CA PRO A 52 11.16 36.39 -44.94
C PRO A 52 11.39 35.72 -46.31
N ILE A 53 10.33 35.65 -47.11
CA ILE A 53 10.41 35.15 -48.49
C ILE A 53 10.74 36.29 -49.46
N LYS A 54 11.44 35.95 -50.54
CA LYS A 54 11.76 36.90 -51.61
C LYS A 54 10.80 36.67 -52.79
N GLY A 55 10.13 37.73 -53.24
CA GLY A 55 9.22 37.65 -54.39
C GLY A 55 9.99 37.31 -55.66
N PHE A 56 9.52 36.30 -56.40
CA PHE A 56 10.04 35.95 -57.72
C PHE A 56 8.86 35.96 -58.71
N ALA A 57 8.87 36.93 -59.63
CA ALA A 57 7.93 36.95 -60.75
C ALA A 57 8.62 37.64 -61.93
N ASN A 58 8.57 37.01 -63.10
CA ASN A 58 9.19 37.54 -64.31
C ASN A 58 8.45 38.81 -64.75
N GLY A 59 9.03 39.99 -64.51
CA GLY A 59 8.48 41.29 -64.94
C GLY A 59 7.53 42.01 -63.97
N ALA A 60 7.41 41.57 -62.70
CA ALA A 60 6.58 42.26 -61.70
C ALA A 60 7.38 43.23 -60.82
N ALA A 61 6.76 44.33 -60.36
CA ALA A 61 7.38 45.38 -59.55
C ALA A 61 7.94 44.92 -58.19
N SER A 62 7.55 43.72 -57.74
CA SER A 62 7.98 43.13 -56.46
C SER A 62 9.08 42.07 -56.62
N ALA A 63 9.61 41.88 -57.84
CA ALA A 63 10.70 40.94 -58.11
C ALA A 63 11.98 41.39 -57.38
N GLY A 64 12.48 40.54 -56.49
CA GLY A 64 13.69 40.82 -55.73
C GLY A 64 13.49 41.55 -54.41
N ILE A 65 12.24 41.89 -54.06
CA ILE A 65 11.88 42.54 -52.79
C ILE A 65 11.47 41.45 -51.78
N ILE A 66 11.91 41.60 -50.53
CA ILE A 66 11.42 40.80 -49.39
C ILE A 66 9.91 41.06 -49.24
N GLN A 67 9.09 40.02 -49.32
CA GLN A 67 7.64 40.17 -49.14
C GLN A 67 7.34 40.44 -47.66
N ALA A 68 6.41 41.35 -47.40
CA ALA A 68 5.91 41.59 -46.05
C ALA A 68 5.19 40.31 -45.59
N ASN A 69 5.60 39.80 -44.43
CA ASN A 69 5.00 38.64 -43.81
C ASN A 69 4.13 39.13 -42.64
N ASP A 70 2.80 39.11 -42.81
CA ASP A 70 1.85 39.77 -41.90
C ASP A 70 1.56 38.94 -40.63
N SER A 71 2.26 37.83 -40.42
CA SER A 71 2.02 36.89 -39.30
C SER A 71 3.29 36.49 -38.56
N MET A 72 4.24 37.42 -38.40
CA MET A 72 5.39 37.21 -37.50
C MET A 72 4.91 37.29 -36.04
N PRO A 73 5.37 36.39 -35.14
CA PRO A 73 5.00 36.44 -33.74
C PRO A 73 5.53 37.73 -33.09
N ASP A 74 4.62 38.52 -32.50
CA ASP A 74 4.95 39.71 -31.71
C ASP A 74 5.12 39.34 -30.22
N ALA A 75 6.01 40.03 -29.52
CA ALA A 75 6.39 39.75 -28.13
C ALA A 75 5.20 39.85 -27.15
N ASP A 76 4.17 40.62 -27.51
CA ASP A 76 2.97 40.85 -26.68
C ASP A 76 1.76 39.95 -27.07
N THR A 77 1.95 38.97 -27.98
CA THR A 77 0.85 38.11 -28.48
C THR A 77 1.14 36.61 -28.35
N ASN A 78 0.13 35.81 -27.98
CA ASN A 78 0.24 34.36 -27.86
C ASN A 78 -0.06 33.65 -29.20
N MET A 79 0.81 32.73 -29.62
CA MET A 79 0.58 31.84 -30.76
C MET A 79 0.03 30.48 -30.29
N TYR A 80 -1.03 29.99 -30.93
CA TYR A 80 -1.59 28.67 -30.69
C TYR A 80 -1.31 27.75 -31.89
N ALA A 81 -0.78 26.55 -31.66
CA ALA A 81 -0.54 25.55 -32.69
C ALA A 81 -0.80 24.14 -32.14
N ASN A 82 -1.35 23.26 -32.99
CA ASN A 82 -1.46 21.84 -32.70
C ASN A 82 -0.20 21.13 -33.23
N VAL A 83 0.50 20.37 -32.37
CA VAL A 83 1.74 19.67 -32.73
C VAL A 83 1.54 18.17 -32.60
N ALA A 84 1.97 17.41 -33.61
CA ALA A 84 2.10 15.96 -33.56
C ALA A 84 3.58 15.60 -33.64
N TYR A 85 4.06 14.71 -32.77
CA TYR A 85 5.45 14.28 -32.72
C TYR A 85 5.54 12.80 -32.35
N TYR A 86 6.63 12.16 -32.76
CA TYR A 86 6.90 10.77 -32.40
C TYR A 86 7.52 10.68 -31.01
N LEU A 87 7.12 9.66 -30.25
CA LEU A 87 7.67 9.39 -28.92
C LEU A 87 8.74 8.29 -29.00
N PRO A 88 9.83 8.40 -28.22
CA PRO A 88 10.84 7.34 -28.11
C PRO A 88 10.25 6.09 -27.42
N ARG A 89 10.90 4.94 -27.60
CA ARG A 89 10.48 3.63 -27.04
C ARG A 89 11.71 2.79 -26.70
N LYS A 90 11.62 1.90 -25.71
CA LYS A 90 12.65 0.90 -25.45
C LYS A 90 12.09 -0.50 -25.65
N ASP A 91 12.86 -1.38 -26.32
CA ASP A 91 12.49 -2.76 -26.62
C ASP A 91 13.55 -3.73 -26.08
N LYS A 92 13.25 -5.04 -26.04
CA LYS A 92 14.20 -6.10 -25.69
C LYS A 92 14.28 -7.14 -26.79
N LEU A 93 15.48 -7.65 -27.06
CA LEU A 93 15.68 -8.83 -27.91
C LEU A 93 15.99 -10.03 -27.03
N ALA A 94 15.11 -11.02 -27.05
CA ALA A 94 15.21 -12.25 -26.27
C ALA A 94 15.33 -13.48 -27.17
N LEU A 95 15.96 -14.54 -26.65
CA LEU A 95 16.08 -15.85 -27.27
C LEU A 95 15.16 -16.83 -26.54
N SER A 96 14.12 -17.31 -27.21
CA SER A 96 13.21 -18.30 -26.64
C SER A 96 13.91 -19.65 -26.40
N LYS A 97 13.30 -20.48 -25.55
CA LYS A 97 13.70 -21.88 -25.37
C LYS A 97 13.76 -22.67 -26.69
N ASP A 98 12.94 -22.31 -27.67
CA ASP A 98 12.88 -22.92 -29.01
C ASP A 98 13.96 -22.39 -29.97
N ARG A 99 14.94 -21.61 -29.46
CA ARG A 99 16.03 -20.99 -30.21
C ARG A 99 15.57 -19.97 -31.25
N THR A 100 14.40 -19.36 -31.05
CA THR A 100 13.90 -18.28 -31.91
C THR A 100 14.16 -16.93 -31.24
N PHE A 101 14.60 -15.94 -32.02
CA PHE A 101 14.74 -14.57 -31.53
C PHE A 101 13.36 -13.91 -31.51
N LYS A 102 13.02 -13.27 -30.40
CA LYS A 102 11.77 -12.54 -30.18
C LYS A 102 12.09 -11.12 -29.73
N VAL A 103 11.41 -10.14 -30.30
CA VAL A 103 11.48 -8.75 -29.84
C VAL A 103 10.29 -8.49 -28.91
N ILE A 104 10.57 -8.06 -27.69
CA ILE A 104 9.56 -7.62 -26.72
C ILE A 104 9.47 -6.10 -26.85
N THR A 105 8.32 -5.60 -27.28
CA THR A 105 8.10 -4.17 -27.53
C THR A 105 7.69 -3.43 -26.26
N GLY A 106 8.30 -2.28 -25.99
CA GLY A 106 7.90 -1.39 -24.90
C GLY A 106 6.74 -0.45 -25.28
N ILE A 107 6.44 0.49 -24.39
CA ILE A 107 5.42 1.54 -24.62
C ILE A 107 6.15 2.84 -24.98
N SER A 108 5.68 3.52 -26.03
CA SER A 108 6.24 4.82 -26.43
C SER A 108 5.89 5.91 -25.39
N SER A 109 6.88 6.64 -24.89
CA SER A 109 6.73 7.66 -23.85
C SER A 109 7.86 8.68 -23.95
N GLU A 110 7.67 9.91 -23.47
CA GLU A 110 8.76 10.91 -23.37
C GLU A 110 9.92 10.42 -22.49
N ASN A 111 9.62 9.54 -21.53
CA ASN A 111 10.60 8.82 -20.72
C ASN A 111 10.33 7.30 -20.83
N PRO A 112 10.83 6.63 -21.89
CA PRO A 112 10.50 5.24 -22.16
C PRO A 112 11.23 4.31 -21.19
N ILE A 113 10.49 3.32 -20.67
CA ILE A 113 11.00 2.28 -19.77
C ILE A 113 11.17 0.96 -20.54
N LEU A 114 12.10 0.13 -20.08
CA LEU A 114 12.30 -1.20 -20.64
C LEU A 114 11.08 -2.10 -20.34
N PRO A 115 10.64 -2.94 -21.31
CA PRO A 115 9.58 -3.90 -21.09
C PRO A 115 10.03 -5.02 -20.15
N ALA A 116 9.06 -5.73 -19.55
CA ALA A 116 9.33 -6.89 -18.72
C ALA A 116 10.05 -8.01 -19.51
N ASP A 117 10.91 -8.77 -18.85
CA ASP A 117 11.51 -9.97 -19.44
C ASP A 117 10.46 -11.07 -19.61
N ASP A 118 10.63 -11.88 -20.64
CA ASP A 118 9.79 -13.05 -20.91
C ASP A 118 10.39 -14.25 -20.16
N GLU A 119 9.61 -14.90 -19.29
CA GLU A 119 10.11 -15.98 -18.43
C GLU A 119 10.60 -17.20 -19.23
N ASP A 120 10.08 -17.39 -20.45
CA ASP A 120 10.44 -18.49 -21.35
C ASP A 120 11.56 -18.11 -22.35
N ALA A 121 12.11 -16.89 -22.25
CA ALA A 121 13.14 -16.40 -23.15
C ALA A 121 14.29 -15.69 -22.42
N MET A 122 15.51 -15.92 -22.90
CA MET A 122 16.70 -15.27 -22.36
C MET A 122 16.95 -13.94 -23.08
N THR A 123 16.84 -12.81 -22.38
CA THR A 123 17.15 -11.48 -22.93
C THR A 123 18.65 -11.38 -23.27
N LEU A 124 18.93 -10.92 -24.49
CA LEU A 124 20.29 -10.77 -25.03
C LEU A 124 20.67 -9.30 -25.24
N TYR A 125 19.70 -8.47 -25.66
CA TYR A 125 19.92 -7.05 -25.88
C TYR A 125 18.76 -6.20 -25.36
N ASN A 126 19.09 -5.05 -24.82
CA ASN A 126 18.16 -3.92 -24.67
C ASN A 126 18.33 -3.00 -25.89
N LEU A 127 17.22 -2.56 -26.46
CA LEU A 127 17.17 -1.70 -27.64
C LEU A 127 16.56 -0.36 -27.25
N ASP A 128 17.30 0.73 -27.45
CA ASP A 128 16.81 2.09 -27.25
C ASP A 128 16.44 2.69 -28.61
N ILE A 129 15.14 2.94 -28.81
CA ILE A 129 14.57 3.46 -30.05
C ILE A 129 14.28 4.95 -29.82
N PRO A 130 15.09 5.86 -30.38
CA PRO A 130 14.89 7.28 -30.22
C PRO A 130 13.56 7.75 -30.85
N ALA A 131 13.14 8.94 -30.46
CA ALA A 131 11.99 9.61 -31.07
C ALA A 131 12.32 9.84 -32.55
N TYR A 132 11.59 9.15 -33.43
CA TYR A 132 11.83 9.14 -34.88
C TYR A 132 13.17 8.51 -35.31
N THR A 133 13.14 7.20 -35.63
CA THR A 133 14.28 6.45 -36.19
C THR A 133 14.35 6.62 -37.71
N PHE A 134 15.40 7.27 -38.23
CA PHE A 134 15.60 7.45 -39.67
C PHE A 134 16.16 6.18 -40.31
N ASN A 135 17.11 5.53 -39.63
CA ASN A 135 17.74 4.30 -40.06
C ASN A 135 17.80 3.28 -38.92
N SER A 136 17.98 2.00 -39.25
CA SER A 136 18.16 0.94 -38.25
C SER A 136 19.42 1.13 -37.38
N SER A 137 20.38 1.93 -37.84
CA SER A 137 21.59 2.31 -37.09
C SER A 137 21.35 3.31 -35.96
N ASP A 138 20.20 4.00 -35.98
CA ASP A 138 19.85 4.97 -34.93
C ASP A 138 19.35 4.27 -33.65
N VAL A 139 19.09 2.95 -33.74
CA VAL A 139 18.71 2.12 -32.60
C VAL A 139 19.96 1.75 -31.82
N ASP A 140 20.08 2.30 -30.62
CA ASP A 140 21.16 1.96 -29.72
C ASP A 140 20.93 0.56 -29.13
N THR A 141 21.93 -0.31 -29.27
CA THR A 141 21.86 -1.68 -28.75
C THR A 141 22.79 -1.85 -27.56
N GLN A 142 22.27 -2.43 -26.48
CA GLN A 142 23.02 -2.77 -25.28
C GLN A 142 23.02 -4.28 -25.11
N TYR A 143 24.19 -4.90 -25.25
CA TYR A 143 24.37 -6.33 -25.04
C TYR A 143 24.34 -6.68 -23.54
N ILE A 144 23.67 -7.78 -23.21
CA ILE A 144 23.63 -8.37 -21.86
C ILE A 144 24.50 -9.62 -21.85
N ASP A 145 25.55 -9.63 -21.01
CA ASP A 145 26.47 -10.75 -20.85
C ASP A 145 25.89 -11.80 -19.88
N ASN A 146 25.29 -12.85 -20.43
CA ASN A 146 24.69 -13.95 -19.66
C ASN A 146 25.76 -14.99 -19.25
N ARG A 147 26.51 -14.71 -18.18
CA ARG A 147 27.49 -15.66 -17.60
C ARG A 147 26.81 -16.67 -16.68
N ARG A 148 27.22 -17.94 -16.77
CA ARG A 148 26.71 -19.04 -15.90
C ARG A 148 27.55 -19.15 -14.63
N PHE A 149 27.05 -18.60 -13.52
CA PHE A 149 27.59 -18.91 -12.19
C PHE A 149 26.75 -20.01 -11.52
N THR A 150 27.36 -20.81 -10.65
CA THR A 150 26.60 -21.69 -9.75
C THR A 150 26.13 -20.90 -8.52
N MET A 151 25.03 -21.30 -7.87
CA MET A 151 24.55 -20.65 -6.64
C MET A 151 25.64 -20.53 -5.55
N ARG A 152 26.58 -21.49 -5.52
CA ARG A 152 27.72 -21.49 -4.60
C ARG A 152 28.79 -20.46 -4.99
N ASP A 153 29.02 -20.26 -6.29
CA ASP A 153 30.00 -19.29 -6.78
C ASP A 153 29.48 -17.85 -6.65
N ILE A 154 28.18 -17.64 -6.91
CA ILE A 154 27.50 -16.36 -6.69
C ILE A 154 27.63 -15.98 -5.21
N GLY A 155 27.24 -16.88 -4.29
CA GLY A 155 27.29 -16.59 -2.85
C GLY A 155 28.71 -16.34 -2.30
N LYS A 156 29.76 -16.84 -2.96
CA LYS A 156 31.16 -16.54 -2.58
C LYS A 156 31.64 -15.21 -3.16
N ILE A 157 31.26 -14.90 -4.39
CA ILE A 157 31.64 -13.65 -5.06
C ILE A 157 30.90 -12.47 -4.42
N GLU A 158 29.60 -12.62 -4.15
CA GLU A 158 28.76 -11.64 -3.46
C GLU A 158 29.36 -11.28 -2.10
N LYS A 159 29.56 -12.26 -1.21
CA LYS A 159 30.20 -12.03 0.10
C LYS A 159 31.57 -11.36 0.02
N ARG A 160 32.37 -11.65 -1.01
CA ARG A 160 33.71 -11.07 -1.17
C ARG A 160 33.69 -9.66 -1.77
N VAL A 161 32.74 -9.40 -2.67
CA VAL A 161 32.50 -8.08 -3.25
C VAL A 161 31.92 -7.16 -2.19
N ASP A 162 30.93 -7.61 -1.43
CA ASP A 162 30.31 -6.84 -0.35
C ASP A 162 31.33 -6.45 0.72
N THR A 163 32.18 -7.39 1.15
CA THR A 163 33.28 -7.09 2.09
C THR A 163 34.32 -6.13 1.50
N LEU A 164 34.72 -6.27 0.23
CA LEU A 164 35.68 -5.36 -0.40
C LEU A 164 35.11 -3.95 -0.65
N GLU A 165 33.86 -3.86 -1.10
CA GLU A 165 33.19 -2.58 -1.37
C GLU A 165 33.00 -1.78 -0.08
N TYR A 166 32.63 -2.45 1.02
CA TYR A 166 32.48 -1.83 2.33
C TYR A 166 33.79 -1.20 2.86
N TYR A 167 34.90 -1.95 2.88
CA TYR A 167 36.19 -1.42 3.35
C TYR A 167 36.75 -0.30 2.46
N THR A 168 36.37 -0.27 1.19
CA THR A 168 36.83 0.78 0.28
C THR A 168 36.09 2.10 0.49
N ALA A 169 34.77 2.10 0.71
CA ALA A 169 33.98 3.33 0.82
C ALA A 169 34.30 4.16 2.08
N LEU A 170 34.37 3.52 3.25
CA LEU A 170 34.71 4.19 4.52
C LEU A 170 36.14 4.75 4.48
N SER A 171 37.07 3.94 3.96
CA SER A 171 38.45 4.37 3.75
C SER A 171 38.56 5.56 2.78
N PHE A 172 37.69 5.71 1.77
CA PHE A 172 37.76 6.85 0.84
C PHE A 172 37.32 8.16 1.45
N LEU A 173 36.21 8.18 2.20
CA LEU A 173 35.72 9.40 2.83
C LEU A 173 36.63 9.85 3.98
N GLU A 174 37.12 8.91 4.80
CA GLU A 174 38.12 9.17 5.83
C GLU A 174 39.45 9.62 5.21
N LYS A 175 39.89 8.98 4.12
CA LYS A 175 41.09 9.40 3.39
C LYS A 175 40.92 10.79 2.76
N GLU A 176 39.77 11.10 2.19
CA GLU A 176 39.52 12.43 1.62
C GLU A 176 39.53 13.51 2.71
N ALA A 177 38.93 13.23 3.87
CA ALA A 177 39.02 14.10 5.04
C ALA A 177 40.46 14.24 5.55
N SER A 178 41.24 13.16 5.54
CA SER A 178 42.67 13.16 5.90
C SER A 178 43.55 13.90 4.89
N ASP A 179 43.27 13.79 3.59
CA ASP A 179 44.04 14.41 2.49
C ASP A 179 43.67 15.90 2.31
N LEU A 180 42.57 16.37 2.88
CA LEU A 180 42.11 17.76 2.73
C LEU A 180 43.06 18.77 3.38
N SER A 181 43.81 19.55 2.60
CA SER A 181 44.68 20.60 3.15
C SER A 181 43.84 21.76 3.70
N ILE A 182 43.88 21.96 5.01
CA ILE A 182 43.25 23.10 5.70
C ILE A 182 44.36 24.00 6.21
N LYS A 183 44.42 25.22 5.68
CA LYS A 183 45.45 26.20 6.04
C LYS A 183 44.89 27.28 6.94
N ASP A 184 45.73 27.78 7.84
CA ASP A 184 45.44 28.98 8.60
C ASP A 184 45.40 30.20 7.67
N PRO A 185 44.31 30.99 7.65
CA PRO A 185 44.21 32.20 6.85
C PRO A 185 45.30 33.24 7.13
N ALA A 186 45.87 33.27 8.35
CA ALA A 186 46.87 34.25 8.76
C ALA A 186 48.30 33.83 8.42
N THR A 187 48.67 32.57 8.69
CA THR A 187 50.05 32.08 8.52
C THR A 187 50.27 31.25 7.26
N ASN A 188 49.21 30.86 6.55
CA ASN A 188 49.24 29.98 5.37
C ASN A 188 49.91 28.61 5.60
N SER A 189 50.07 28.23 6.88
CA SER A 189 50.57 26.92 7.31
C SER A 189 49.42 25.92 7.42
N GLU A 190 49.71 24.63 7.26
CA GLU A 190 48.69 23.58 7.44
C GLU A 190 48.36 23.40 8.92
N ARG A 191 47.06 23.33 9.23
CA ARG A 191 46.56 23.06 10.58
C ARG A 191 46.52 21.56 10.83
N PHE A 192 46.95 21.15 12.02
CA PHE A 192 46.91 19.76 12.44
C PHE A 192 45.46 19.30 12.66
N LYS A 193 45.16 18.07 12.26
CA LYS A 193 43.85 17.43 12.44
C LYS A 193 43.96 16.47 13.61
N ASN A 194 43.34 16.83 14.73
CA ASN A 194 43.38 16.03 15.96
C ASN A 194 42.28 14.96 15.98
N GLY A 195 41.24 15.10 15.16
CA GLY A 195 40.21 14.09 15.00
C GLY A 195 39.34 14.33 13.76
N LEU A 196 38.77 13.24 13.24
CA LEU A 196 37.82 13.27 12.14
C LEU A 196 36.61 12.40 12.47
N MET A 197 35.43 12.88 12.09
CA MET A 197 34.18 12.11 12.10
C MET A 197 33.55 12.25 10.73
N VAL A 198 33.22 11.12 10.11
CA VAL A 198 32.62 11.10 8.78
C VAL A 198 31.34 10.28 8.83
N ASP A 199 30.28 10.81 8.25
CA ASP A 199 29.02 10.11 8.05
C ASP A 199 28.69 10.06 6.55
N SER A 200 28.47 8.85 6.05
CA SER A 200 28.03 8.59 4.68
C SER A 200 26.52 8.32 4.59
N PHE A 201 25.80 8.42 5.71
CA PHE A 201 24.37 8.15 5.86
C PHE A 201 23.97 6.78 5.30
N ASN A 202 24.81 5.76 5.51
CA ASN A 202 24.53 4.37 5.15
C ASN A 202 23.65 3.65 6.21
N GLY A 203 23.47 4.24 7.38
CA GLY A 203 22.66 3.72 8.48
C GLY A 203 22.69 4.64 9.69
N HIS A 204 22.17 4.19 10.83
CA HIS A 204 22.09 4.97 12.07
C HIS A 204 23.23 4.69 13.05
N ASN A 205 24.38 4.22 12.55
CA ASN A 205 25.54 3.87 13.38
C ASN A 205 26.27 5.10 13.95
N ILE A 206 26.31 6.22 13.22
CA ILE A 206 26.95 7.48 13.65
C ILE A 206 25.98 8.41 14.39
N GLY A 207 24.71 8.44 13.99
CA GLY A 207 23.66 9.21 14.66
C GLY A 207 23.37 8.70 16.07
N ASP A 208 23.08 9.61 17.00
CA ASP A 208 22.61 9.28 18.34
C ASP A 208 21.08 9.17 18.35
N VAL A 209 20.59 8.01 17.94
CA VAL A 209 19.14 7.72 17.91
C VAL A 209 18.51 7.59 19.29
N SER A 210 19.31 7.42 20.34
CA SER A 210 18.83 7.30 21.72
C SER A 210 18.51 8.67 22.35
N ASN A 211 19.09 9.74 21.79
CA ASN A 211 18.81 11.10 22.23
C ASN A 211 17.37 11.50 21.87
N GLU A 212 16.62 12.01 22.85
CA GLU A 212 15.22 12.43 22.67
C GLU A 212 15.04 13.50 21.58
N ASP A 213 16.06 14.30 21.26
CA ASP A 213 15.99 15.31 20.20
C ASP A 213 16.34 14.80 18.80
N PHE A 214 16.78 13.55 18.66
CA PHE A 214 17.08 12.97 17.36
C PHE A 214 15.81 12.79 16.53
N ARG A 215 15.68 13.59 15.47
CA ARG A 215 14.52 13.71 14.59
C ARG A 215 15.00 13.83 13.16
N ALA A 216 15.59 12.78 12.61
CA ALA A 216 15.97 12.71 11.20
C ALA A 216 15.72 11.32 10.63
N ALA A 217 15.56 11.23 9.31
CA ALA A 217 15.48 9.98 8.59
C ALA A 217 16.69 9.76 7.69
N ILE A 218 17.06 8.50 7.46
CA ILE A 218 18.13 8.11 6.56
C ILE A 218 17.57 7.18 5.48
N ASP A 219 17.86 7.49 4.22
CA ASP A 219 17.61 6.59 3.09
C ASP A 219 18.83 5.69 2.89
N PHE A 220 18.66 4.39 3.16
CA PHE A 220 19.74 3.41 3.11
C PHE A 220 20.19 3.08 1.68
N GLU A 221 19.31 3.26 0.68
CA GLU A 221 19.61 2.99 -0.73
C GLU A 221 20.34 4.18 -1.35
N MET A 222 19.77 5.38 -1.18
CA MET A 222 20.33 6.61 -1.74
C MET A 222 21.44 7.24 -0.89
N LYS A 223 21.70 6.70 0.31
CA LYS A 223 22.70 7.15 1.29
C LYS A 223 22.57 8.64 1.55
N GLU A 224 21.40 9.04 2.00
CA GLU A 224 21.10 10.45 2.25
C GLU A 224 20.32 10.68 3.55
N LEU A 225 20.71 11.73 4.27
CA LEU A 225 19.96 12.29 5.38
C LEU A 225 18.77 13.08 4.85
N ARG A 226 17.62 12.89 5.50
CA ARG A 226 16.34 13.51 5.18
C ARG A 226 15.63 13.96 6.46
N PRO A 227 14.64 14.85 6.36
CA PRO A 227 13.73 15.11 7.47
C PRO A 227 13.01 13.82 7.90
N PRO A 228 12.60 13.72 9.18
CA PRO A 228 11.76 12.62 9.63
C PRO A 228 10.41 12.70 8.91
N PHE A 229 9.68 11.60 8.91
CA PHE A 229 8.38 11.52 8.25
C PHE A 229 7.37 10.76 9.12
N SER A 230 6.10 10.98 8.83
CA SER A 230 5.01 10.13 9.31
C SER A 230 4.38 9.42 8.11
N SER A 231 4.06 8.15 8.26
CA SER A 231 3.40 7.36 7.22
C SER A 231 2.10 6.78 7.75
N ASP A 232 1.12 6.68 6.87
CA ASP A 232 -0.14 6.04 7.19
C ASP A 232 -0.72 5.34 5.96
N CYS A 233 -1.69 4.46 6.16
CA CYS A 233 -2.25 3.63 5.11
C CYS A 233 -3.77 3.75 5.07
N PHE A 234 -4.33 3.95 3.88
CA PHE A 234 -5.75 4.01 3.64
C PHE A 234 -6.20 2.83 2.77
N ARG A 235 -7.37 2.27 3.08
CA ARG A 235 -8.04 1.29 2.23
C ARG A 235 -9.00 1.99 1.28
N PHE A 236 -9.25 1.34 0.15
CA PHE A 236 -10.23 1.80 -0.82
C PHE A 236 -11.55 1.04 -0.71
N THR A 237 -12.63 1.76 -0.94
CA THR A 237 -13.96 1.23 -1.22
C THR A 237 -14.30 1.44 -2.69
N HIS A 238 -15.00 0.48 -3.29
CA HIS A 238 -15.48 0.61 -4.67
C HIS A 238 -16.67 1.56 -4.73
N ASP A 239 -16.55 2.63 -5.51
CA ASP A 239 -17.65 3.56 -5.81
C ASP A 239 -18.42 3.04 -7.03
N SER A 240 -19.50 2.31 -6.78
CA SER A 240 -20.33 1.72 -7.84
C SER A 240 -21.17 2.76 -8.60
N VAL A 241 -21.40 3.94 -8.04
CA VAL A 241 -22.23 4.99 -8.68
C VAL A 241 -21.40 5.78 -9.69
N GLY A 242 -20.14 6.08 -9.36
CA GLY A 242 -19.20 6.73 -10.27
C GLY A 242 -18.64 5.80 -11.35
N SER A 243 -18.57 4.49 -11.08
CA SER A 243 -17.98 3.49 -12.00
C SER A 243 -18.82 3.21 -13.24
N SER A 244 -18.17 2.77 -14.31
CA SER A 244 -18.84 2.35 -15.54
C SER A 244 -19.72 1.13 -15.29
N ALA A 245 -20.91 1.08 -15.91
CA ALA A 245 -21.84 -0.05 -15.81
C ALA A 245 -21.22 -1.41 -16.24
N ASN A 246 -20.17 -1.37 -17.07
CA ASN A 246 -19.46 -2.55 -17.55
C ASN A 246 -18.32 -3.01 -16.61
N THR A 247 -18.39 -2.64 -15.34
CA THR A 247 -17.44 -3.05 -14.30
C THR A 247 -18.22 -3.63 -13.11
N ALA A 248 -17.66 -4.64 -12.46
CA ALA A 248 -18.34 -5.31 -11.37
C ALA A 248 -17.36 -5.74 -10.28
N LYS A 249 -17.75 -5.53 -9.02
CA LYS A 249 -17.13 -6.18 -7.87
C LYS A 249 -17.82 -7.52 -7.66
N THR A 250 -17.10 -8.63 -7.80
CA THR A 250 -17.59 -9.97 -7.46
C THR A 250 -16.72 -10.51 -6.34
N GLY A 251 -17.30 -10.65 -5.14
CA GLY A 251 -16.54 -10.98 -3.94
C GLY A 251 -15.50 -9.90 -3.64
N GLU A 252 -14.23 -10.26 -3.74
CA GLU A 252 -13.12 -9.36 -3.40
C GLU A 252 -12.35 -8.88 -4.64
N LEU A 253 -12.70 -9.39 -5.83
CA LEU A 253 -12.11 -8.94 -7.10
C LEU A 253 -13.00 -7.90 -7.79
N LEU A 254 -12.35 -6.85 -8.29
CA LEU A 254 -12.91 -5.95 -9.29
C LEU A 254 -12.48 -6.41 -10.67
N THR A 255 -13.45 -6.66 -11.54
CA THR A 255 -13.24 -7.05 -12.94
C THR A 255 -14.15 -6.24 -13.85
N LEU A 256 -14.00 -6.40 -15.17
CA LEU A 256 -15.05 -6.07 -16.11
C LEU A 256 -16.31 -6.88 -15.78
N SER A 257 -17.48 -6.34 -16.12
CA SER A 257 -18.74 -7.07 -16.00
C SER A 257 -18.74 -8.26 -16.94
N TYR A 258 -19.40 -9.36 -16.54
CA TYR A 258 -19.46 -10.57 -17.36
C TYR A 258 -20.84 -11.21 -17.35
N ALA A 259 -21.17 -11.85 -18.47
CA ALA A 259 -22.19 -12.88 -18.55
C ALA A 259 -21.58 -14.26 -18.28
N THR A 260 -22.43 -15.26 -18.02
CA THR A 260 -21.97 -16.64 -17.84
C THR A 260 -22.10 -17.41 -19.14
N ALA A 261 -21.03 -18.12 -19.52
CA ALA A 261 -20.99 -19.02 -20.67
C ALA A 261 -20.49 -20.41 -20.24
N ASN A 262 -20.74 -21.44 -21.05
CA ASN A 262 -20.24 -22.78 -20.78
C ASN A 262 -18.75 -22.88 -21.16
N LEU A 263 -17.95 -23.53 -20.31
CA LEU A 263 -16.58 -23.92 -20.64
C LEU A 263 -16.52 -25.40 -21.04
N VAL A 264 -16.83 -26.29 -20.09
CA VAL A 264 -16.87 -27.74 -20.27
C VAL A 264 -18.20 -28.24 -19.76
N THR A 265 -18.83 -29.12 -20.53
CA THR A 265 -20.12 -29.73 -20.18
C THR A 265 -20.09 -31.22 -20.43
N GLN A 266 -20.48 -32.01 -19.44
CA GLN A 266 -20.84 -33.41 -19.60
C GLN A 266 -22.33 -33.57 -19.28
N PRO A 267 -23.23 -33.59 -20.29
CA PRO A 267 -24.68 -33.67 -20.10
C PRO A 267 -25.23 -35.08 -19.85
N LEU A 268 -24.44 -36.13 -20.07
CA LEU A 268 -24.92 -37.50 -20.02
C LEU A 268 -24.98 -38.00 -18.57
N ALA A 269 -26.02 -38.78 -18.27
CA ALA A 269 -26.16 -39.55 -17.03
C ALA A 269 -26.77 -40.91 -17.37
N SER A 270 -26.28 -42.00 -16.78
CA SER A 270 -26.85 -43.36 -16.88
C SER A 270 -27.03 -43.99 -15.50
N ASN A 271 -26.12 -43.69 -14.57
CA ASN A 271 -26.05 -44.29 -13.24
C ASN A 271 -25.80 -43.20 -12.17
N THR A 272 -25.58 -43.61 -10.93
CA THR A 272 -25.28 -42.72 -9.80
C THR A 272 -24.12 -43.26 -8.98
N GLU A 273 -23.29 -42.37 -8.43
CA GLU A 273 -22.19 -42.74 -7.53
C GLU A 273 -22.28 -41.92 -6.23
N THR A 274 -22.03 -42.58 -5.10
CA THR A 274 -22.02 -41.94 -3.77
C THR A 274 -20.70 -41.20 -3.54
N ILE A 275 -20.74 -40.01 -2.94
CA ILE A 275 -19.54 -39.18 -2.69
C ILE A 275 -18.65 -39.79 -1.61
N ASN A 276 -19.25 -40.33 -0.54
CA ASN A 276 -18.55 -40.97 0.58
C ASN A 276 -19.15 -42.35 0.89
N PRO A 277 -18.85 -43.39 0.10
CA PRO A 277 -19.43 -44.72 0.31
C PRO A 277 -18.88 -45.47 1.55
N PHE A 278 -17.79 -44.98 2.16
CA PHE A 278 -17.12 -45.64 3.29
C PHE A 278 -17.49 -45.08 4.66
N GLY A 279 -18.34 -44.04 4.73
CA GLY A 279 -18.87 -43.52 6.00
C GLY A 279 -17.83 -42.93 6.95
N THR A 280 -16.75 -42.37 6.41
CA THR A 280 -15.77 -41.64 7.22
C THR A 280 -16.32 -40.27 7.61
N ASN A 281 -16.78 -40.13 8.86
CA ASN A 281 -17.28 -38.87 9.40
C ASN A 281 -16.12 -37.93 9.75
N GLN A 282 -15.58 -37.21 8.76
CA GLN A 282 -14.59 -36.15 8.99
C GLN A 282 -15.21 -34.78 8.78
N PHE A 283 -15.29 -33.99 9.85
CA PHE A 283 -15.83 -32.63 9.82
C PHE A 283 -14.73 -31.59 9.64
N ASN A 284 -14.18 -31.53 8.43
CA ASN A 284 -13.25 -30.48 8.02
C ASN A 284 -14.05 -29.30 7.47
N GLY A 285 -14.30 -28.31 8.32
CA GLY A 285 -15.12 -27.15 8.00
C GLY A 285 -14.39 -26.09 7.17
N GLN A 286 -15.16 -25.34 6.39
CA GLN A 286 -14.69 -24.14 5.70
C GLN A 286 -14.83 -22.93 6.63
N LEU A 287 -13.72 -22.25 6.90
CA LEU A 287 -13.66 -21.00 7.65
C LEU A 287 -13.39 -19.83 6.70
N VAL A 288 -14.25 -18.82 6.76
CA VAL A 288 -14.06 -17.54 6.05
C VAL A 288 -13.96 -16.44 7.08
N ILE A 289 -12.98 -15.55 6.91
CA ILE A 289 -12.71 -14.40 7.77
C ILE A 289 -12.86 -13.14 6.92
N SER A 290 -13.44 -12.09 7.50
CA SER A 290 -13.56 -10.78 6.89
C SER A 290 -13.20 -9.68 7.91
N PRO A 291 -12.24 -8.78 7.59
CA PRO A 291 -11.41 -8.79 6.38
C PRO A 291 -10.52 -10.06 6.29
N PRO A 292 -10.25 -10.59 5.09
CA PRO A 292 -9.51 -11.85 4.89
C PRO A 292 -8.01 -11.74 5.19
N ASN A 293 -7.48 -10.52 5.15
CA ASN A 293 -6.07 -10.20 5.35
C ASN A 293 -5.94 -8.75 5.80
N ASP A 294 -4.75 -8.40 6.26
CA ASP A 294 -4.38 -7.04 6.56
C ASP A 294 -3.22 -6.56 5.69
N VAL A 295 -3.24 -5.27 5.38
CA VAL A 295 -2.31 -4.60 4.48
C VAL A 295 -1.39 -3.65 5.21
N TRP A 296 -1.57 -3.46 6.52
CA TRP A 296 -0.77 -2.56 7.34
C TRP A 296 -0.38 -3.21 8.67
N PHE A 297 0.60 -2.61 9.34
CA PHE A 297 1.12 -3.03 10.62
C PHE A 297 0.79 -2.02 11.72
N ASP A 298 1.06 -2.38 12.96
CA ASP A 298 0.96 -1.49 14.12
C ASP A 298 2.28 -0.75 14.34
N ASP A 299 2.21 0.57 14.52
CA ASP A 299 3.33 1.45 14.81
C ASP A 299 3.45 1.83 16.30
N GLY A 300 2.51 1.37 17.15
CA GLY A 300 2.47 1.65 18.58
C GLY A 300 3.47 0.87 19.42
N GLY A 301 4.33 0.04 18.83
CA GLY A 301 5.31 -0.75 19.57
C GLY A 301 6.52 -1.20 18.76
N ARG A 302 7.63 -1.43 19.47
CA ARG A 302 8.94 -1.75 18.87
C ARG A 302 8.94 -3.06 18.07
N PRO A 303 9.35 -3.02 16.78
CA PRO A 303 9.52 -4.22 15.96
C PRO A 303 10.61 -5.16 16.48
N THR A 304 10.57 -6.41 16.04
CA THR A 304 11.68 -7.36 16.25
C THR A 304 12.71 -7.20 15.14
N VAL A 305 13.98 -6.95 15.51
CA VAL A 305 15.10 -6.82 14.57
C VAL A 305 15.85 -8.14 14.53
N LEU A 306 15.91 -8.78 13.36
CA LEU A 306 16.61 -10.06 13.17
C LEU A 306 18.10 -9.87 12.86
N ILE A 307 18.47 -8.76 12.22
CA ILE A 307 19.86 -8.43 11.89
C ILE A 307 20.13 -6.96 12.23
N ASN A 308 21.15 -6.73 13.06
CA ASN A 308 21.72 -5.42 13.32
C ASN A 308 23.24 -5.50 13.28
N ILE A 309 23.81 -5.54 12.07
CA ILE A 309 25.26 -5.53 11.88
C ILE A 309 25.75 -4.09 12.02
N GLU A 310 26.83 -3.89 12.79
CA GLU A 310 27.47 -2.59 13.02
C GLU A 310 26.52 -1.46 13.41
N ASN A 311 25.44 -1.78 14.13
CA ASN A 311 24.53 -0.79 14.68
C ASN A 311 23.77 0.04 13.62
N LEU A 312 23.73 -0.39 12.36
CA LEU A 312 23.06 0.34 11.27
C LEU A 312 21.54 0.46 11.50
N ASN A 313 20.94 -0.55 12.14
CA ASN A 313 19.52 -0.62 12.49
C ASN A 313 19.23 -0.19 13.94
N ASP A 314 20.12 0.58 14.59
CA ASP A 314 19.96 0.97 16.00
C ASP A 314 18.68 1.76 16.27
N HIS A 315 18.16 2.51 15.30
CA HIS A 315 16.89 3.20 15.44
C HIS A 315 15.74 2.24 15.75
N TRP A 316 15.74 1.02 15.20
CA TRP A 316 14.74 -0.01 15.52
C TRP A 316 14.93 -0.62 16.91
N VAL A 317 16.16 -0.62 17.44
CA VAL A 317 16.50 -1.28 18.72
C VAL A 317 16.33 -0.34 19.91
N GLN A 318 16.73 0.93 19.75
CA GLN A 318 16.81 1.91 20.83
C GLN A 318 16.28 3.30 20.46
N GLY A 319 15.89 3.53 19.20
CA GLY A 319 15.38 4.82 18.76
C GLY A 319 14.07 5.23 19.42
N ASN A 320 13.87 6.55 19.50
CA ASN A 320 12.59 7.17 19.84
C ASN A 320 11.49 6.78 18.85
N ASP A 321 10.23 6.95 19.24
CA ASP A 321 9.06 6.64 18.39
C ASP A 321 9.10 5.19 17.87
N TYR A 322 9.69 4.29 18.67
CA TYR A 322 9.93 2.88 18.34
C TYR A 322 10.74 2.64 17.05
N GLY A 323 11.43 3.67 16.54
CA GLY A 323 12.21 3.64 15.30
C GLY A 323 11.45 4.10 14.05
N PHE A 324 10.12 4.26 14.11
CA PHE A 324 9.34 4.66 12.94
C PHE A 324 9.66 6.11 12.53
N GLY A 325 9.58 6.37 11.21
CA GLY A 325 9.89 7.69 10.65
C GLY A 325 11.36 8.05 10.58
N LYS A 326 12.28 7.12 10.91
CA LYS A 326 13.75 7.31 10.87
C LYS A 326 14.43 6.59 9.70
N GLN A 327 13.84 5.54 9.14
CA GLN A 327 14.36 4.91 7.92
C GLN A 327 13.45 5.25 6.75
N TRP A 328 13.96 6.01 5.78
CA TRP A 328 13.16 6.35 4.60
C TRP A 328 12.83 5.11 3.77
N ASP A 329 11.62 5.09 3.22
CA ASP A 329 11.09 4.00 2.39
C ASP A 329 10.96 2.65 3.09
N ASP A 330 10.90 2.63 4.42
CA ASP A 330 10.68 1.43 5.25
C ASP A 330 9.41 0.67 4.84
N TRP A 331 8.33 1.38 4.49
CA TRP A 331 7.09 0.81 3.97
C TRP A 331 7.26 0.08 2.62
N SER A 332 8.26 0.41 1.82
CA SER A 332 8.59 -0.33 0.59
C SER A 332 9.53 -1.47 0.89
N PHE A 333 10.60 -1.22 1.62
CA PHE A 333 11.63 -2.22 1.86
C PHE A 333 11.15 -3.34 2.79
N ALA A 334 10.54 -3.02 3.93
CA ALA A 334 10.13 -4.02 4.92
C ALA A 334 8.73 -4.59 4.68
N TRP A 335 7.90 -3.93 3.85
CA TRP A 335 6.48 -4.24 3.77
C TRP A 335 5.94 -4.51 2.37
N SER A 336 5.72 -3.47 1.56
CA SER A 336 5.03 -3.57 0.27
C SER A 336 5.90 -4.12 -0.87
N GLY A 337 7.22 -4.03 -0.75
CA GLY A 337 8.21 -4.48 -1.72
C GLY A 337 8.66 -3.40 -2.71
N VAL A 338 9.90 -3.57 -3.17
CA VAL A 338 10.52 -2.78 -4.25
C VAL A 338 10.65 -3.66 -5.48
N GLN A 339 10.35 -3.10 -6.65
CA GLN A 339 10.51 -3.80 -7.93
C GLN A 339 11.99 -3.84 -8.32
N VAL A 340 12.51 -5.01 -8.65
CA VAL A 340 13.89 -5.21 -9.08
C VAL A 340 13.97 -5.05 -10.59
N ASN A 341 13.87 -3.82 -11.07
CA ASN A 341 14.33 -3.52 -12.43
C ASN A 341 15.72 -2.92 -12.30
N ASP A 342 16.76 -3.67 -12.65
CA ASP A 342 18.14 -3.16 -12.72
C ASP A 342 18.27 -2.16 -13.89
N ASP A 343 17.66 -0.97 -13.75
CA ASP A 343 17.86 0.16 -14.66
C ASP A 343 18.96 1.09 -14.12
N ASN A 344 20.06 0.49 -13.65
CA ASN A 344 21.15 1.21 -12.99
C ASN A 344 22.36 1.38 -13.93
N LEU A 345 22.11 1.89 -15.14
CA LEU A 345 23.17 2.36 -16.04
C LEU A 345 22.89 3.81 -16.44
N ILE A 346 23.40 4.72 -15.62
CA ILE A 346 23.55 6.15 -15.94
C ILE A 346 24.34 6.25 -17.26
N LYS A 347 23.64 6.47 -18.38
CA LYS A 347 24.26 6.99 -19.59
C LYS A 347 23.95 8.49 -19.66
N ASN A 348 24.99 9.30 -19.47
CA ASN A 348 24.96 10.70 -19.87
C ASN A 348 24.49 10.77 -21.33
N ARG A 349 23.33 11.36 -21.59
CA ARG A 349 22.89 11.71 -22.93
C ARG A 349 23.98 12.53 -23.59
N LYS A 350 24.70 11.94 -24.54
CA LYS A 350 25.71 12.62 -25.34
C LYS A 350 24.96 13.42 -26.40
N THR A 351 24.54 14.63 -26.05
CA THR A 351 23.94 15.60 -26.97
C THR A 351 25.01 16.13 -27.93
N THR A 352 25.45 15.30 -28.88
CA THR A 352 26.23 15.75 -30.04
C THR A 352 26.31 14.62 -31.07
N SER A 353 25.51 14.76 -32.11
CA SER A 353 25.45 13.90 -33.29
C SER A 353 26.75 14.00 -34.10
N THR A 354 27.75 13.17 -33.83
CA THR A 354 28.72 12.70 -34.83
C THR A 354 29.67 11.66 -34.21
N SER A 355 29.40 10.36 -34.40
CA SER A 355 30.46 9.35 -34.51
C SER A 355 29.90 7.99 -34.95
N ASN A 356 30.06 7.65 -36.23
CA ASN A 356 29.90 6.29 -36.76
C ASN A 356 31.13 5.44 -36.41
N THR A 357 31.30 5.08 -35.13
CA THR A 357 32.36 4.13 -34.76
C THR A 357 31.88 3.16 -33.69
N VAL A 358 31.70 1.89 -34.10
CA VAL A 358 31.62 0.75 -33.17
C VAL A 358 32.98 0.63 -32.49
N SER A 359 33.13 1.20 -31.30
CA SER A 359 34.36 1.13 -30.53
C SER A 359 34.43 -0.17 -29.73
N ARG A 360 35.09 -1.19 -30.28
CA ARG A 360 35.68 -2.27 -29.46
C ARG A 360 37.04 -1.79 -28.95
N PHE A 361 37.08 -1.16 -27.78
CA PHE A 361 38.35 -0.97 -27.08
C PHE A 361 38.29 -1.62 -25.70
N ALA A 362 39.16 -2.60 -25.50
CA ALA A 362 39.59 -3.01 -24.18
C ALA A 362 40.28 -1.81 -23.51
N LEU A 363 39.93 -1.52 -22.26
CA LEU A 363 40.59 -0.49 -21.44
C LEU A 363 42.04 -0.91 -21.15
N LEU A 364 42.97 -0.50 -22.01
CA LEU A 364 44.36 -0.31 -21.60
C LEU A 364 44.41 0.96 -20.75
N THR A 365 44.53 0.72 -19.45
CA THR A 365 44.77 1.72 -18.40
C THR A 365 46.07 2.44 -18.70
N ASN A 366 46.00 3.75 -18.98
CA ASN A 366 47.03 4.75 -18.66
C ASN A 366 46.65 6.08 -19.31
N GLN A 367 45.86 6.91 -18.61
CA GLN A 367 45.99 8.38 -18.61
C GLN A 367 45.39 8.91 -17.31
N ASN A 368 46.14 9.81 -16.65
CA ASN A 368 45.81 10.51 -15.41
C ASN A 368 44.46 11.25 -15.49
N LYS A 369 43.37 10.54 -15.20
CA LYS A 369 42.12 11.15 -14.76
C LYS A 369 42.05 10.98 -13.25
N THR A 370 41.98 12.11 -12.55
CA THR A 370 41.56 12.16 -11.15
C THR A 370 40.28 11.33 -11.01
N ARG A 371 40.34 10.37 -10.12
CA ARG A 371 39.38 9.28 -9.95
C ARG A 371 38.13 9.83 -9.24
N THR A 372 37.17 10.39 -9.97
CA THR A 372 35.84 10.70 -9.42
C THR A 372 35.10 9.39 -9.13
N GLY A 373 34.59 9.29 -7.89
CA GLY A 373 34.24 8.04 -7.21
C GLY A 373 33.15 7.21 -7.88
N ILE A 374 33.43 5.91 -8.01
CA ILE A 374 32.40 4.88 -8.08
C ILE A 374 32.00 4.63 -6.63
N VAL A 375 30.92 5.25 -6.17
CA VAL A 375 30.29 4.91 -4.89
C VAL A 375 29.52 3.60 -5.13
N SER A 376 29.86 2.54 -4.39
CA SER A 376 29.06 1.31 -4.40
C SER A 376 27.62 1.65 -3.96
N SER A 377 26.67 1.35 -4.83
CA SER A 377 25.25 1.70 -4.70
C SER A 377 24.43 0.64 -3.99
N LYS A 378 25.03 -0.41 -3.43
CA LYS A 378 24.26 -1.44 -2.73
C LYS A 378 23.99 -1.03 -1.26
N PRO A 379 22.74 -1.13 -0.80
CA PRO A 379 22.35 -0.84 0.57
C PRO A 379 22.95 -1.87 1.53
N PRO A 380 22.91 -1.62 2.87
CA PRO A 380 23.32 -2.59 3.89
C PRO A 380 22.71 -3.98 3.70
N GLU A 381 23.41 -5.01 4.19
CA GLU A 381 22.94 -6.39 4.16
C GLU A 381 21.56 -6.50 4.82
N THR A 382 20.60 -7.03 4.04
CA THR A 382 19.23 -7.29 4.48
C THR A 382 18.86 -8.71 4.09
N ILE A 383 18.08 -9.39 4.95
CA ILE A 383 17.48 -10.68 4.55
C ILE A 383 16.37 -10.36 3.56
N LYS A 384 16.66 -10.55 2.26
CA LYS A 384 15.67 -10.35 1.21
C LYS A 384 14.89 -11.62 0.97
N ARG A 385 13.57 -11.51 0.99
CA ARG A 385 12.62 -12.47 0.44
C ARG A 385 12.19 -11.96 -0.93
N SER A 386 12.49 -12.72 -1.98
CA SER A 386 12.03 -12.41 -3.33
C SER A 386 10.71 -13.11 -3.64
N VAL A 387 9.83 -12.41 -4.34
CA VAL A 387 8.56 -12.91 -4.84
C VAL A 387 8.37 -12.34 -6.25
N GLY A 388 8.50 -13.19 -7.28
CA GLY A 388 8.53 -12.73 -8.67
C GLY A 388 9.64 -11.70 -8.90
N ASN A 389 9.27 -10.52 -9.42
CA ASN A 389 10.19 -9.40 -9.66
C ASN A 389 10.22 -8.36 -8.51
N ARG A 390 9.70 -8.70 -7.32
CA ARG A 390 9.66 -7.80 -6.16
C ARG A 390 10.41 -8.43 -5.00
N THR A 391 11.20 -7.62 -4.30
CA THR A 391 11.91 -8.06 -3.09
C THR A 391 11.44 -7.28 -1.87
N VAL A 392 11.33 -7.99 -0.75
CA VAL A 392 11.00 -7.44 0.58
C VAL A 392 12.06 -7.89 1.57
N SER A 393 12.54 -6.97 2.39
CA SER A 393 13.38 -7.25 3.55
C SER A 393 12.54 -7.82 4.69
N VAL A 394 12.95 -8.96 5.23
CA VAL A 394 12.35 -9.58 6.43
C VAL A 394 13.21 -9.29 7.67
N SER A 395 14.11 -8.31 7.59
CA SER A 395 15.07 -8.01 8.66
C SER A 395 14.40 -7.38 9.90
N VAL A 396 13.22 -6.79 9.72
CA VAL A 396 12.42 -6.13 10.76
C VAL A 396 11.00 -6.66 10.68
N ILE A 397 10.44 -7.11 11.81
CA ILE A 397 9.08 -7.66 11.89
C ILE A 397 8.23 -6.84 12.88
N PRO A 398 7.27 -6.04 12.39
CA PRO A 398 6.38 -5.24 13.24
C PRO A 398 5.25 -6.09 13.85
N TYR A 399 4.42 -5.47 14.70
CA TYR A 399 3.22 -6.10 15.26
C TYR A 399 2.01 -6.00 14.31
N ILE A 400 1.04 -6.89 14.50
CA ILE A 400 -0.29 -6.78 13.89
C ILE A 400 -1.09 -5.74 14.66
N ARG A 401 -1.81 -4.86 13.94
CA ARG A 401 -2.68 -3.85 14.53
C ARG A 401 -3.94 -4.42 15.15
N GLY A 402 -4.46 -3.73 16.15
CA GLY A 402 -5.74 -4.06 16.77
C GLY A 402 -6.90 -3.89 15.78
N GLN A 403 -7.71 -4.93 15.59
CA GLN A 403 -8.89 -4.87 14.71
C GLN A 403 -9.92 -5.96 15.03
N LYS A 404 -11.15 -5.77 14.56
CA LYS A 404 -12.19 -6.81 14.62
C LYS A 404 -12.14 -7.69 13.39
N LEU A 405 -12.16 -9.01 13.60
CA LEU A 405 -12.25 -10.02 12.56
C LEU A 405 -13.61 -10.72 12.68
N HIS A 406 -14.41 -10.65 11.62
CA HIS A 406 -15.67 -11.39 11.52
C HIS A 406 -15.42 -12.72 10.86
N TRP A 407 -16.06 -13.78 11.34
CA TRP A 407 -15.80 -15.11 10.83
C TRP A 407 -17.07 -15.95 10.72
N ILE A 408 -17.07 -16.85 9.74
CA ILE A 408 -18.10 -17.87 9.53
C ILE A 408 -17.44 -19.20 9.24
N ALA A 409 -17.88 -20.23 9.96
CA ALA A 409 -17.51 -21.62 9.76
C ALA A 409 -18.74 -22.41 9.30
N LYS A 410 -18.59 -23.17 8.22
CA LYS A 410 -19.57 -24.14 7.70
C LYS A 410 -18.93 -25.52 7.65
N GLY A 411 -19.71 -26.60 7.68
CA GLY A 411 -19.13 -27.96 7.68
C GLY A 411 -18.63 -28.43 9.04
N LEU A 412 -19.06 -27.77 10.11
CA LEU A 412 -18.78 -28.16 11.47
C LEU A 412 -19.67 -29.34 11.91
N LYS A 413 -19.23 -30.07 12.94
CA LYS A 413 -20.06 -31.05 13.64
C LYS A 413 -21.32 -30.36 14.20
N PRO A 414 -22.53 -30.82 13.83
CA PRO A 414 -23.78 -30.24 14.30
C PRO A 414 -23.87 -30.20 15.84
N ASN A 415 -24.36 -29.09 16.39
CA ASN A 415 -24.52 -28.85 17.83
C ASN A 415 -23.23 -29.00 18.67
N GLY A 416 -22.06 -29.07 18.03
CA GLY A 416 -20.76 -29.16 18.70
C GLY A 416 -20.35 -27.85 19.36
N THR A 417 -19.58 -27.94 20.44
CA THR A 417 -18.94 -26.78 21.10
C THR A 417 -17.54 -26.59 20.52
N TYR A 418 -17.15 -25.34 20.27
CA TYR A 418 -15.90 -24.98 19.61
C TYR A 418 -15.08 -24.01 20.44
N TYR A 419 -13.76 -24.13 20.32
CA TYR A 419 -12.75 -23.29 20.95
C TYR A 419 -11.90 -22.61 19.87
N PRO A 420 -11.79 -21.28 19.88
CA PRO A 420 -11.00 -20.52 18.92
C PRO A 420 -9.53 -20.43 19.36
N TYR A 421 -8.63 -20.76 18.44
CA TYR A 421 -7.19 -20.57 18.59
C TYR A 421 -6.68 -19.64 17.50
N PHE A 422 -5.82 -18.69 17.89
CA PHE A 422 -5.08 -17.84 16.98
C PHE A 422 -3.58 -18.05 17.20
N ASP A 423 -2.87 -18.50 16.17
CA ASP A 423 -1.45 -18.86 16.24
C ASP A 423 -1.11 -19.84 17.38
N ASN A 424 -1.97 -20.85 17.57
CA ASN A 424 -1.91 -21.83 18.66
C ASN A 424 -2.12 -21.28 20.09
N THR A 425 -2.58 -20.03 20.21
CA THR A 425 -2.98 -19.43 21.50
C THR A 425 -4.50 -19.42 21.61
N ASP A 426 -5.05 -19.81 22.76
CA ASP A 426 -6.50 -19.74 23.02
C ASP A 426 -6.96 -18.28 23.06
N VAL A 427 -7.95 -17.94 22.24
CA VAL A 427 -8.53 -16.58 22.13
C VAL A 427 -10.01 -16.53 22.50
N THR A 428 -10.49 -17.50 23.30
CA THR A 428 -11.88 -17.54 23.78
C THR A 428 -12.27 -16.23 24.45
N ALA A 429 -11.40 -15.67 25.29
CA ALA A 429 -11.64 -14.42 26.01
C ALA A 429 -11.77 -13.16 25.12
N ASN A 430 -11.45 -13.26 23.84
CA ASN A 430 -11.55 -12.17 22.86
C ASN A 430 -12.55 -12.47 21.73
N THR A 431 -13.28 -13.58 21.83
CA THR A 431 -14.21 -14.05 20.81
C THR A 431 -15.64 -14.01 21.32
N SER A 432 -16.60 -13.71 20.44
CA SER A 432 -18.03 -13.79 20.73
C SER A 432 -18.79 -14.39 19.55
N LEU A 433 -19.93 -15.02 19.86
CA LEU A 433 -20.86 -15.56 18.88
C LEU A 433 -21.58 -14.44 18.11
N ALA A 434 -22.11 -14.73 16.93
CA ALA A 434 -23.03 -13.85 16.22
C ALA A 434 -24.43 -13.84 16.86
N TYR A 435 -25.11 -12.71 16.80
CA TYR A 435 -26.49 -12.56 17.27
C TYR A 435 -27.46 -13.19 16.26
N ALA A 436 -28.28 -14.13 16.74
CA ALA A 436 -29.26 -14.81 15.90
C ALA A 436 -30.59 -14.05 15.86
N LEU A 437 -31.08 -13.82 14.63
CA LEU A 437 -32.37 -13.23 14.32
C LEU A 437 -33.24 -14.26 13.60
N THR A 438 -34.54 -14.29 13.90
CA THR A 438 -35.51 -15.08 13.12
C THR A 438 -36.05 -14.22 11.98
N TYR A 439 -36.07 -14.77 10.77
CA TYR A 439 -36.31 -14.06 9.52
C TYR A 439 -37.47 -14.67 8.73
N SER A 440 -38.22 -13.81 8.05
CA SER A 440 -39.15 -14.19 6.98
C SER A 440 -39.01 -13.24 5.79
N ALA A 441 -39.02 -13.79 4.58
CA ALA A 441 -39.10 -12.99 3.36
C ALA A 441 -40.43 -12.20 3.32
N ASN A 442 -40.39 -10.97 2.80
CA ASN A 442 -41.56 -10.12 2.64
C ASN A 442 -42.11 -10.25 1.22
N THR A 443 -43.13 -11.06 0.98
CA THR A 443 -43.63 -11.37 -0.37
C THR A 443 -44.10 -10.16 -1.18
N ASP A 444 -44.37 -9.02 -0.52
CA ASP A 444 -44.88 -7.81 -1.16
C ASP A 444 -43.77 -6.85 -1.62
N SER A 445 -42.50 -7.15 -1.32
CA SER A 445 -41.35 -6.34 -1.72
C SER A 445 -40.63 -6.93 -2.93
N ALA A 446 -40.33 -6.09 -3.93
CA ALA A 446 -39.51 -6.45 -5.07
C ALA A 446 -38.04 -6.75 -4.69
N ASN A 447 -37.61 -6.30 -3.51
CA ASN A 447 -36.28 -6.55 -2.95
C ASN A 447 -36.28 -7.73 -1.96
N SER A 448 -37.39 -8.44 -1.86
CA SER A 448 -37.58 -9.53 -0.92
C SER A 448 -36.75 -10.76 -1.28
N GLY A 449 -36.19 -11.38 -0.26
CA GLY A 449 -35.55 -12.68 -0.44
C GLY A 449 -34.20 -12.56 -1.12
N THR A 450 -33.26 -11.92 -0.44
CA THR A 450 -31.84 -12.30 -0.27
C THR A 450 -31.07 -11.04 0.13
N PHE A 451 -30.42 -11.07 1.29
CA PHE A 451 -29.22 -10.27 1.46
C PHE A 451 -28.14 -10.94 0.62
N ASN A 452 -27.34 -10.22 -0.15
CA ASN A 452 -26.25 -10.84 -0.91
C ASN A 452 -25.15 -11.32 0.06
N THR A 453 -25.41 -12.39 0.82
CA THR A 453 -24.48 -13.02 1.77
C THR A 453 -23.71 -14.14 1.08
N ARG A 454 -23.33 -13.94 -0.19
CA ARG A 454 -22.32 -14.80 -0.82
C ARG A 454 -21.13 -14.88 0.14
N THR A 455 -20.53 -16.05 0.24
CA THR A 455 -19.38 -16.27 1.13
C THR A 455 -18.34 -15.16 0.89
N GLY A 456 -18.06 -14.34 1.91
CA GLY A 456 -17.11 -13.23 1.86
C GLY A 456 -17.67 -11.80 1.65
N GLU A 457 -18.91 -11.62 1.17
CA GLU A 457 -19.50 -10.26 1.01
C GLU A 457 -20.27 -9.84 2.27
N GLN A 458 -19.69 -8.90 3.00
CA GLN A 458 -20.25 -8.31 4.21
C GLN A 458 -21.40 -7.35 3.86
N VAL A 459 -22.59 -7.60 4.43
CA VAL A 459 -23.77 -6.77 4.18
C VAL A 459 -24.24 -6.14 5.48
N THR A 460 -24.26 -4.81 5.54
CA THR A 460 -24.89 -4.07 6.65
C THR A 460 -26.40 -4.13 6.51
N LEU A 461 -27.05 -4.70 7.51
CA LEU A 461 -28.49 -4.64 7.70
C LEU A 461 -28.82 -3.39 8.50
N SER A 462 -29.80 -2.64 8.06
CA SER A 462 -30.36 -1.51 8.79
C SER A 462 -31.83 -1.76 9.12
N GLN A 463 -32.24 -1.29 10.29
CA GLN A 463 -33.62 -1.27 10.73
C GLN A 463 -33.95 0.13 11.23
N THR A 464 -35.02 0.71 10.67
CA THR A 464 -35.55 2.00 11.10
C THR A 464 -36.87 1.79 11.82
N PHE A 465 -37.02 2.38 13.00
CA PHE A 465 -38.25 2.30 13.80
C PHE A 465 -38.47 3.59 14.59
N THR A 466 -39.70 3.82 15.05
CA THR A 466 -40.06 5.03 15.81
C THR A 466 -40.27 4.70 17.28
N VAL A 467 -39.58 5.42 18.17
CA VAL A 467 -39.77 5.35 19.62
C VAL A 467 -39.96 6.77 20.14
N LEU A 468 -41.05 7.03 20.88
CA LEU A 468 -41.37 8.35 21.44
C LEU A 468 -41.32 9.47 20.38
N ASP A 469 -41.97 9.25 19.23
CA ASP A 469 -42.03 10.16 18.06
C ASP A 469 -40.68 10.53 17.44
N LYS A 470 -39.62 9.80 17.76
CA LYS A 470 -38.29 9.94 17.16
C LYS A 470 -37.96 8.72 16.31
N THR A 471 -37.55 8.96 15.07
CA THR A 471 -37.00 7.92 14.18
C THR A 471 -35.63 7.49 14.68
N LYS A 472 -35.41 6.19 14.77
CA LYS A 472 -34.19 5.55 15.28
C LYS A 472 -33.69 4.51 14.29
N THR A 473 -32.39 4.29 14.28
CA THR A 473 -31.74 3.30 13.43
C THR A 473 -30.93 2.31 14.26
N ALA A 474 -31.10 1.03 13.97
CA ALA A 474 -30.20 -0.04 14.41
C ALA A 474 -29.56 -0.67 13.18
N GLU A 475 -28.27 -0.93 13.25
CA GLU A 475 -27.51 -1.57 12.18
C GLU A 475 -26.77 -2.80 12.70
N GLY A 476 -26.50 -3.75 11.82
CA GLY A 476 -25.65 -4.88 12.14
C GLY A 476 -25.14 -5.57 10.89
N LEU A 477 -23.95 -6.14 10.98
CA LEU A 477 -23.31 -6.82 9.89
C LEU A 477 -23.82 -8.26 9.75
N ALA A 478 -24.48 -8.60 8.65
CA ALA A 478 -24.90 -9.96 8.35
C ALA A 478 -23.71 -10.84 7.96
N LEU A 479 -23.53 -11.93 8.71
CA LEU A 479 -22.48 -12.93 8.46
C LEU A 479 -23.04 -14.16 7.72
N PHE A 480 -24.29 -14.52 8.01
CA PHE A 480 -24.95 -15.70 7.43
C PHE A 480 -26.46 -15.50 7.39
N GLN A 481 -27.12 -16.09 6.40
CA GLN A 481 -28.57 -16.21 6.36
C GLN A 481 -28.97 -17.61 5.87
N ASN A 482 -30.14 -18.06 6.30
CA ASN A 482 -30.90 -19.12 5.65
C ASN A 482 -32.37 -18.65 5.51
N SER A 483 -33.26 -19.55 5.09
CA SER A 483 -34.68 -19.22 4.87
C SER A 483 -35.44 -18.75 6.13
N SER A 484 -34.90 -18.97 7.33
CA SER A 484 -35.60 -18.74 8.61
C SER A 484 -34.79 -17.97 9.65
N SER A 485 -33.49 -17.75 9.42
CA SER A 485 -32.60 -17.13 10.40
C SER A 485 -31.48 -16.35 9.73
N ILE A 486 -31.02 -15.30 10.43
CA ILE A 486 -29.87 -14.47 10.05
C ILE A 486 -28.94 -14.38 11.25
N LEU A 487 -27.64 -14.51 11.02
CA LEU A 487 -26.59 -14.31 12.02
C LEU A 487 -25.92 -12.96 11.78
N VAL A 488 -25.92 -12.10 12.79
CA VAL A 488 -25.46 -10.71 12.71
C VAL A 488 -24.38 -10.42 13.76
N SER A 489 -23.36 -9.65 13.41
CA SER A 489 -22.34 -9.13 14.34
C SER A 489 -22.21 -7.62 14.23
N ASP A 490 -21.28 -7.01 15.00
CA ASP A 490 -20.98 -5.57 14.94
C ASP A 490 -22.23 -4.67 15.00
N ILE A 491 -23.08 -4.93 15.99
CA ILE A 491 -24.36 -4.25 16.12
C ILE A 491 -24.12 -2.80 16.53
N THR A 492 -24.63 -1.87 15.74
CA THR A 492 -24.62 -0.44 16.04
C THR A 492 -26.05 0.00 16.37
N GLN A 493 -26.26 0.63 17.53
CA GLN A 493 -27.58 0.96 18.05
C GLN A 493 -27.62 2.36 18.65
N GLU A 494 -28.73 3.06 18.46
CA GLU A 494 -28.96 4.39 19.02
C GLU A 494 -29.65 4.31 20.38
N VAL A 495 -28.87 4.41 21.45
CA VAL A 495 -29.35 4.34 22.84
C VAL A 495 -29.93 5.69 23.26
N THR A 496 -31.13 5.68 23.83
CA THR A 496 -31.80 6.87 24.37
C THR A 496 -31.73 6.89 25.89
N TRP A 497 -31.42 8.06 26.44
CA TRP A 497 -31.19 8.29 27.86
C TRP A 497 -32.26 9.19 28.47
N SER A 498 -32.39 9.13 29.81
CA SER A 498 -33.16 10.11 30.57
C SER A 498 -32.57 11.52 30.44
N GLN A 499 -31.24 11.62 30.39
CA GLN A 499 -30.49 12.86 30.18
C GLN A 499 -29.07 12.49 29.69
N ILE A 500 -28.43 13.35 28.90
CA ILE A 500 -26.98 13.31 28.64
C ILE A 500 -26.37 14.70 28.76
N THR A 501 -25.13 14.81 29.21
CA THR A 501 -24.39 16.08 29.33
C THR A 501 -23.43 16.25 28.14
N SER A 502 -23.14 17.49 27.75
CA SER A 502 -22.23 17.80 26.64
C SER A 502 -20.79 17.37 26.93
N GLY A 503 -20.04 16.99 25.88
CA GLY A 503 -18.59 16.78 25.96
C GLY A 503 -18.09 15.34 25.81
N LEU A 504 -18.93 14.41 25.31
CA LEU A 504 -18.50 13.05 24.97
C LEU A 504 -17.69 13.04 23.65
N THR A 505 -16.59 12.29 23.62
CA THR A 505 -15.75 12.13 22.42
C THR A 505 -16.03 10.80 21.73
N VAL A 506 -16.24 10.82 20.41
CA VAL A 506 -16.40 9.60 19.59
C VAL A 506 -15.16 8.71 19.72
N GLY A 507 -15.36 7.40 19.86
CA GLY A 507 -14.31 6.39 20.03
C GLY A 507 -14.11 5.90 21.46
N GLU A 508 -14.63 6.61 22.47
CA GLU A 508 -14.53 6.16 23.87
C GLU A 508 -15.35 4.90 24.16
N THR A 509 -14.86 4.06 25.09
CA THR A 509 -15.59 2.86 25.53
C THR A 509 -16.55 3.19 26.66
N ILE A 510 -17.84 2.97 26.42
CA ILE A 510 -18.91 3.17 27.39
C ILE A 510 -19.32 1.82 27.97
N THR A 511 -19.34 1.73 29.30
CA THR A 511 -19.78 0.53 30.03
C THR A 511 -21.13 0.79 30.67
N PHE A 512 -22.16 0.08 30.21
CA PHE A 512 -23.49 0.06 30.79
C PHE A 512 -23.52 -0.95 31.93
N VAL A 513 -24.04 -0.55 33.07
CA VAL A 513 -24.11 -1.38 34.28
C VAL A 513 -25.47 -1.24 34.95
N ASN A 514 -25.94 -2.37 35.49
CA ASN A 514 -26.94 -2.43 36.54
C ASN A 514 -26.51 -3.48 37.57
N SER A 515 -27.36 -3.82 38.54
CA SER A 515 -27.03 -4.77 39.61
C SER A 515 -26.79 -6.22 39.15
N SER A 516 -27.15 -6.58 37.91
CA SER A 516 -27.18 -7.97 37.43
C SER A 516 -26.46 -8.20 36.10
N SER A 517 -26.06 -7.14 35.39
CA SER A 517 -25.55 -7.24 34.01
C SER A 517 -24.70 -6.03 33.64
N SER A 518 -23.72 -6.27 32.77
CA SER A 518 -22.90 -5.23 32.16
C SER A 518 -22.86 -5.41 30.64
N ALA A 519 -22.86 -4.29 29.92
CA ALA A 519 -22.62 -4.25 28.48
C ALA A 519 -21.57 -3.19 28.16
N THR A 520 -20.76 -3.39 27.14
CA THR A 520 -19.77 -2.41 26.68
C THR A 520 -20.02 -2.05 25.22
N GLY A 521 -19.78 -0.79 24.87
CA GLY A 521 -19.91 -0.30 23.49
C GLY A 521 -18.90 0.81 23.21
N THR A 522 -18.48 0.98 21.97
CA THR A 522 -17.72 2.16 21.56
C THR A 522 -18.68 3.26 21.12
N LEU A 523 -18.46 4.49 21.57
CA LEU A 523 -19.27 5.63 21.17
C LEU A 523 -19.01 6.00 19.71
N GLN A 524 -20.06 6.05 18.88
CA GLN A 524 -20.00 6.40 17.46
C GLN A 524 -20.52 7.80 17.17
N SER A 525 -21.49 8.27 17.96
CA SER A 525 -22.00 9.65 17.89
C SER A 525 -22.74 10.01 19.16
N ALA A 526 -22.88 11.29 19.49
CA ALA A 526 -23.74 11.78 20.56
C ALA A 526 -24.64 12.92 20.08
N ASN A 527 -25.92 12.90 20.46
CA ASN A 527 -26.92 13.91 20.14
C ASN A 527 -27.60 14.39 21.45
N THR A 528 -27.09 15.49 21.99
CA THR A 528 -27.57 16.11 23.23
C THR A 528 -29.01 16.63 23.12
N ALA A 529 -29.45 17.10 21.95
CA ALA A 529 -30.84 17.53 21.74
C ALA A 529 -31.82 16.35 21.76
N ALA A 530 -31.41 15.19 21.26
CA ALA A 530 -32.24 14.00 21.24
C ALA A 530 -32.16 13.15 22.51
N ASN A 531 -31.27 13.49 23.46
CA ASN A 531 -30.85 12.66 24.59
C ASN A 531 -30.45 11.25 24.15
N SER A 532 -29.75 11.13 23.03
CA SER A 532 -29.32 9.84 22.49
C SER A 532 -27.86 9.86 22.11
N PHE A 533 -27.27 8.68 22.09
CA PHE A 533 -25.99 8.47 21.45
C PHE A 533 -26.02 7.16 20.66
N THR A 534 -25.19 7.06 19.63
CA THR A 534 -25.00 5.81 18.89
C THR A 534 -23.80 5.09 19.48
N ILE A 535 -23.97 3.82 19.82
CA ILE A 535 -22.88 2.93 20.19
C ILE A 535 -22.76 1.80 19.20
N ASN A 536 -21.52 1.37 18.96
CA ASN A 536 -21.25 0.08 18.38
C ASN A 536 -21.00 -0.91 19.53
N SER A 537 -21.97 -1.80 19.75
CA SER A 537 -22.03 -2.74 20.86
C SER A 537 -20.87 -3.73 20.77
N ILE A 538 -20.02 -3.73 21.79
CA ILE A 538 -18.84 -4.60 21.90
C ILE A 538 -19.21 -5.89 22.64
N SER A 539 -19.94 -5.79 23.75
CA SER A 539 -20.37 -6.96 24.53
C SER A 539 -21.64 -6.70 25.34
N GLY A 540 -22.43 -7.76 25.60
CA GLY A 540 -23.56 -7.72 26.53
C GLY A 540 -24.80 -6.98 25.99
N THR A 541 -25.91 -7.11 26.71
CA THR A 541 -27.21 -6.53 26.30
C THR A 541 -27.42 -5.18 26.97
N VAL A 542 -27.52 -4.12 26.17
CA VAL A 542 -27.95 -2.82 26.68
C VAL A 542 -29.45 -2.91 26.98
N ALA A 543 -29.81 -2.69 28.23
CA ALA A 543 -31.18 -2.75 28.71
C ALA A 543 -31.62 -1.42 29.33
N THR A 544 -32.94 -1.22 29.42
CA THR A 544 -33.51 -0.08 30.14
C THR A 544 -33.06 -0.06 31.61
N SER A 545 -33.03 1.11 32.22
CA SER A 545 -32.58 1.35 33.61
C SER A 545 -31.09 1.11 33.88
N MET A 546 -30.28 0.73 32.88
CA MET A 546 -28.83 0.71 33.02
C MET A 546 -28.26 2.13 33.13
N THR A 547 -27.26 2.31 33.99
CA THR A 547 -26.42 3.51 34.05
C THR A 547 -25.14 3.28 33.23
N ALA A 548 -24.42 4.34 32.82
CA ALA A 548 -23.13 4.18 32.15
C ALA A 548 -21.97 4.75 32.96
N THR A 549 -20.81 4.11 32.82
CA THR A 549 -19.51 4.55 33.33
C THR A 549 -18.45 4.37 32.24
N GLY A 550 -17.27 4.97 32.42
CA GLY A 550 -16.11 4.78 31.53
C GLY A 550 -15.90 5.87 30.45
N ALA A 551 -16.74 6.90 30.38
CA ALA A 551 -16.44 8.08 29.57
C ALA A 551 -15.26 8.84 30.18
N THR A 552 -14.23 9.10 29.38
CA THR A 552 -13.05 9.89 29.78
C THR A 552 -13.28 11.38 29.56
N THR A 553 -14.17 11.74 28.63
CA THR A 553 -14.60 13.12 28.38
C THR A 553 -16.10 13.30 28.67
N GLY A 554 -16.44 14.34 29.43
CA GLY A 554 -17.84 14.63 29.81
C GLY A 554 -18.41 13.70 30.91
N ALA A 555 -19.63 14.01 31.35
CA ALA A 555 -20.33 13.23 32.39
C ALA A 555 -21.57 12.54 31.80
N LEU A 556 -21.71 11.23 32.03
CA LEU A 556 -22.94 10.50 31.76
C LEU A 556 -23.78 10.47 33.04
N THR A 557 -24.94 11.13 33.02
CA THR A 557 -25.86 11.19 34.16
C THR A 557 -27.24 10.71 33.71
N GLY A 558 -27.80 9.71 34.38
CA GLY A 558 -29.13 9.19 34.06
C GLY A 558 -29.13 7.69 33.74
N THR A 559 -30.27 7.20 33.26
CA THR A 559 -30.48 5.80 32.90
C THR A 559 -30.92 5.64 31.45
N VAL A 560 -30.66 4.47 30.88
CA VAL A 560 -31.17 4.08 29.55
C VAL A 560 -32.69 3.99 29.56
N ASN A 561 -33.36 4.75 28.70
CA ASN A 561 -34.81 4.72 28.49
C ASN A 561 -35.21 3.75 27.37
N ASP A 562 -34.44 3.70 26.27
CA ASP A 562 -34.60 2.72 25.19
C ASP A 562 -33.21 2.29 24.73
N SER A 563 -33.04 0.97 24.53
CA SER A 563 -31.75 0.40 24.14
C SER A 563 -31.42 0.61 22.66
N GLY A 564 -32.39 0.93 21.80
CA GLY A 564 -32.15 1.19 20.38
C GLY A 564 -31.73 -0.02 19.54
N GLY A 565 -31.78 -1.24 20.09
CA GLY A 565 -31.33 -2.45 19.39
C GLY A 565 -32.31 -2.97 18.31
N LEU A 566 -31.83 -3.97 17.55
CA LEU A 566 -32.62 -4.71 16.55
C LEU A 566 -33.84 -5.39 17.22
N ARG A 567 -35.01 -5.29 16.59
CA ARG A 567 -36.29 -5.80 17.09
C ARG A 567 -37.16 -6.36 15.96
N THR A 568 -38.36 -6.86 16.28
CA THR A 568 -39.31 -7.33 15.27
C THR A 568 -39.73 -6.19 14.33
N GLY A 569 -39.70 -6.42 13.02
CA GLY A 569 -40.02 -5.38 12.03
C GLY A 569 -39.28 -5.56 10.71
N GLN A 570 -39.48 -4.62 9.79
CA GLN A 570 -38.82 -4.62 8.48
C GLN A 570 -37.31 -4.38 8.62
N ILE A 571 -36.53 -5.03 7.76
CA ILE A 571 -35.08 -4.82 7.65
C ILE A 571 -34.69 -4.51 6.21
N PHE A 572 -33.66 -3.71 6.07
CA PHE A 572 -33.17 -3.16 4.81
C PHE A 572 -31.68 -3.46 4.65
N GLN A 573 -31.25 -3.59 3.40
CA GLN A 573 -29.83 -3.62 3.07
C GLN A 573 -29.31 -2.20 2.85
N GLY A 574 -28.27 -1.80 3.62
CA GLY A 574 -27.66 -0.47 3.53
C GLY A 574 -28.52 0.68 4.08
N THR A 575 -28.00 1.90 4.03
CA THR A 575 -28.69 3.11 4.50
C THR A 575 -29.53 3.71 3.36
N GLY A 576 -30.86 3.77 3.52
CA GLY A 576 -31.75 4.49 2.59
C GLY A 576 -32.44 3.66 1.49
N SER A 577 -32.49 2.32 1.59
CA SER A 577 -33.30 1.51 0.67
C SER A 577 -34.79 1.76 0.87
N ALA A 578 -35.49 2.18 -0.19
CA ALA A 578 -36.92 2.51 -0.14
C ALA A 578 -37.86 1.31 0.05
N LYS A 579 -37.35 0.07 -0.02
CA LYS A 579 -38.15 -1.17 0.13
C LYS A 579 -37.43 -2.21 0.98
N ALA A 580 -38.17 -2.84 1.89
CA ALA A 580 -37.65 -3.84 2.83
C ALA A 580 -37.18 -5.11 2.12
N ASN A 581 -36.07 -5.69 2.57
CA ASN A 581 -35.54 -6.96 2.07
C ASN A 581 -36.20 -8.17 2.76
N GLY A 582 -36.76 -7.96 3.96
CA GLY A 582 -37.59 -8.93 4.68
C GLY A 582 -37.94 -8.44 6.08
N ASN A 583 -38.43 -9.34 6.93
CA ASN A 583 -38.90 -9.02 8.28
C ASN A 583 -38.17 -9.85 9.33
N ILE A 584 -37.70 -9.20 10.40
CA ILE A 584 -37.35 -9.86 11.65
C ILE A 584 -38.65 -10.23 12.35
N THR A 585 -38.84 -11.53 12.62
CA THR A 585 -40.04 -12.05 13.30
C THR A 585 -39.79 -12.33 14.79
N ALA A 586 -38.54 -12.56 15.18
CA ALA A 586 -38.13 -12.67 16.58
C ALA A 586 -36.63 -12.38 16.72
N VAL A 587 -36.24 -11.93 17.91
CA VAL A 587 -34.84 -11.67 18.30
C VAL A 587 -34.49 -12.50 19.54
N SER A 588 -33.22 -12.87 19.69
CA SER A 588 -32.76 -13.59 20.89
C SER A 588 -32.94 -12.74 22.15
N SER A 589 -33.19 -13.39 23.30
CA SER A 589 -33.44 -12.72 24.59
C SER A 589 -32.21 -12.02 25.17
N ALA A 590 -31.01 -12.39 24.71
CA ALA A 590 -29.76 -11.74 25.07
C ALA A 590 -28.83 -11.66 23.85
N THR A 591 -28.10 -10.54 23.77
CA THR A 591 -26.97 -10.37 22.85
C THR A 591 -25.77 -11.19 23.32
N PRO A 592 -24.88 -11.62 22.40
CA PRO A 592 -23.73 -12.44 22.74
C PRO A 592 -22.74 -11.68 23.65
N VAL A 593 -22.13 -12.40 24.59
CA VAL A 593 -21.07 -11.88 25.48
C VAL A 593 -19.71 -12.40 24.99
N ILE A 594 -18.68 -11.58 25.14
CA ILE A 594 -17.29 -11.98 24.86
C ILE A 594 -16.88 -13.08 25.85
N GLY A 595 -16.20 -14.13 25.37
CA GLY A 595 -15.84 -15.29 26.19
C GLY A 595 -17.00 -16.27 26.43
N GLY A 596 -18.15 -16.06 25.78
CA GLY A 596 -19.27 -16.99 25.81
C GLY A 596 -18.98 -18.30 25.06
N THR A 597 -19.70 -19.36 25.42
CA THR A 597 -19.60 -20.66 24.73
C THR A 597 -19.97 -20.55 23.26
N LEU A 598 -19.11 -21.04 22.37
CA LEU A 598 -19.36 -21.08 20.93
C LEU A 598 -19.96 -22.43 20.56
N GLN A 599 -21.23 -22.46 20.14
CA GLN A 599 -21.92 -23.69 19.77
C GLN A 599 -22.44 -23.61 18.32
N ALA A 600 -22.07 -24.57 17.48
CA ALA A 600 -22.57 -24.65 16.11
C ALA A 600 -24.06 -25.00 16.10
N ASN A 601 -24.79 -24.51 15.10
CA ASN A 601 -26.21 -24.84 14.95
C ASN A 601 -26.43 -26.27 14.45
N ARG A 602 -27.71 -26.66 14.29
CA ARG A 602 -28.11 -27.99 13.78
C ARG A 602 -27.56 -28.31 12.38
N ASN A 603 -27.20 -27.30 11.60
CA ASN A 603 -26.70 -27.45 10.23
C ASN A 603 -25.16 -27.39 10.18
N GLY A 604 -24.47 -27.36 11.33
CA GLY A 604 -23.00 -27.26 11.35
C GLY A 604 -22.47 -25.90 10.93
N VAL A 605 -23.23 -24.82 11.20
CA VAL A 605 -22.81 -23.43 10.95
C VAL A 605 -22.57 -22.72 12.27
N LEU A 606 -21.45 -22.01 12.36
CA LEU A 606 -21.06 -21.17 13.49
C LEU A 606 -20.49 -19.85 12.96
N ALA A 607 -20.91 -18.72 13.50
CA ALA A 607 -20.40 -17.40 13.10
C ALA A 607 -20.19 -16.53 14.33
N GLY A 608 -19.31 -15.53 14.21
CA GLY A 608 -19.00 -14.63 15.30
C GLY A 608 -17.98 -13.56 14.94
N GLN A 609 -17.47 -12.91 15.99
CA GLN A 609 -16.42 -11.89 15.89
C GLN A 609 -15.28 -12.24 16.85
N PHE A 610 -14.06 -11.97 16.42
CA PHE A 610 -12.84 -12.05 17.21
C PHE A 610 -12.18 -10.66 17.25
N ILE A 611 -11.94 -10.15 18.45
CA ILE A 611 -11.26 -8.86 18.66
C ILE A 611 -9.77 -9.15 18.78
N LEU A 612 -9.01 -8.84 17.73
CA LEU A 612 -7.57 -8.99 17.75
C LEU A 612 -6.95 -7.85 18.57
N PRO A 613 -6.27 -8.13 19.70
CA PRO A 613 -5.63 -7.10 20.50
C PRO A 613 -4.40 -6.52 19.78
N PRO A 614 -4.14 -5.21 19.89
CA PRO A 614 -2.90 -4.60 19.37
C PRO A 614 -1.67 -5.16 20.12
N LEU A 615 -0.49 -5.03 19.50
CA LEU A 615 0.82 -5.36 20.10
C LEU A 615 1.00 -6.78 20.66
N THR A 616 0.12 -7.72 20.31
CA THR A 616 0.17 -9.09 20.86
C THR A 616 0.84 -10.07 19.90
N TYR A 617 0.49 -10.00 18.60
CA TYR A 617 0.97 -10.93 17.59
C TYR A 617 1.88 -10.24 16.59
N ARG A 618 2.96 -10.89 16.16
CA ARG A 618 3.87 -10.40 15.11
C ARG A 618 3.23 -10.52 13.74
N ALA A 619 3.51 -9.55 12.86
CA ALA A 619 3.11 -9.61 11.46
C ALA A 619 3.61 -10.90 10.78
N GLY A 620 2.91 -11.34 9.73
CA GLY A 620 3.18 -12.58 9.03
C GLY A 620 1.91 -13.38 8.75
N GLU A 621 2.07 -14.68 8.50
CA GLU A 621 0.94 -15.60 8.39
C GLU A 621 0.59 -16.13 9.79
N LYS A 622 -0.70 -16.11 10.13
CA LYS A 622 -1.24 -16.53 11.43
C LYS A 622 -2.42 -17.45 11.19
N LEU A 623 -2.44 -18.61 11.84
CA LEU A 623 -3.53 -19.56 11.69
C LEU A 623 -4.66 -19.23 12.67
N PHE A 624 -5.86 -18.99 12.16
CA PHE A 624 -7.08 -18.98 12.96
C PHE A 624 -7.76 -20.35 12.82
N ARG A 625 -7.99 -21.01 13.95
CA ARG A 625 -8.56 -22.36 14.03
C ARG A 625 -9.75 -22.36 14.96
N LEU A 626 -10.83 -23.00 14.54
CA LEU A 626 -11.93 -23.44 15.39
C LEU A 626 -11.85 -24.96 15.52
N THR A 627 -11.78 -25.46 16.74
CA THR A 627 -11.66 -26.90 17.04
C THR A 627 -12.65 -27.27 18.13
N ASP A 628 -13.17 -28.49 18.11
CA ASP A 628 -14.04 -29.01 19.17
C ASP A 628 -13.27 -29.51 20.41
N SER A 629 -11.93 -29.41 20.39
CA SER A 629 -11.06 -29.71 21.52
C SER A 629 -10.67 -28.45 22.30
N SER A 630 -10.88 -28.46 23.62
CA SER A 630 -10.50 -27.35 24.52
C SER A 630 -8.99 -27.24 24.78
N THR A 631 -8.20 -28.19 24.29
CA THR A 631 -6.73 -28.24 24.46
C THR A 631 -5.99 -28.30 23.13
N ASP A 632 -6.69 -28.12 22.00
CA ASP A 632 -6.15 -28.26 20.64
C ASP A 632 -5.39 -29.59 20.40
N THR A 633 -5.81 -30.66 21.08
CA THR A 633 -5.16 -31.97 20.96
C THR A 633 -5.78 -32.78 19.83
N VAL A 634 -4.95 -33.12 18.85
CA VAL A 634 -5.34 -33.83 17.62
C VAL A 634 -6.10 -35.14 17.87
N ALA A 635 -5.76 -35.89 18.94
CA ALA A 635 -6.45 -37.13 19.29
C ALA A 635 -7.92 -36.92 19.66
N SER A 636 -8.27 -35.80 20.29
CA SER A 636 -9.63 -35.46 20.71
C SER A 636 -10.44 -34.69 19.65
N THR A 637 -9.81 -34.17 18.61
CA THR A 637 -10.48 -33.33 17.61
C THR A 637 -11.31 -34.17 16.64
N GLU A 638 -12.62 -33.96 16.56
CA GLU A 638 -13.49 -34.60 15.57
C GLU A 638 -13.93 -33.61 14.48
N SER A 639 -13.90 -32.33 14.79
CA SER A 639 -14.23 -31.26 13.85
C SER A 639 -13.29 -30.08 13.98
N VAL A 640 -12.83 -29.58 12.84
CA VAL A 640 -11.92 -28.44 12.77
C VAL A 640 -12.26 -27.58 11.56
N ALA A 641 -12.15 -26.27 11.70
CA ALA A 641 -12.19 -25.32 10.61
C ALA A 641 -11.01 -24.36 10.73
N GLU A 642 -10.28 -24.15 9.63
CA GLU A 642 -9.01 -23.44 9.63
C GLU A 642 -8.94 -22.40 8.51
N LYS A 643 -8.35 -21.24 8.81
CA LYS A 643 -8.03 -20.22 7.83
C LYS A 643 -6.77 -19.47 8.24
N VAL A 644 -5.88 -19.22 7.28
CA VAL A 644 -4.68 -18.42 7.50
C VAL A 644 -5.01 -16.94 7.31
N PHE A 645 -4.92 -16.17 8.39
CA PHE A 645 -4.96 -14.72 8.36
C PHE A 645 -3.57 -14.17 8.04
N ARG A 646 -3.47 -13.33 7.03
CA ARG A 646 -2.18 -12.85 6.50
C ARG A 646 -2.03 -11.36 6.73
N VAL A 647 -0.92 -10.98 7.38
CA VAL A 647 -0.56 -9.58 7.64
C VAL A 647 0.83 -9.35 7.05
N GLN A 648 0.87 -9.05 5.76
CA GLN A 648 2.09 -8.81 5.00
C GLN A 648 1.77 -7.80 3.89
N GLY A 649 2.73 -6.95 3.52
CA GLY A 649 2.54 -5.98 2.43
C GLY A 649 2.63 -6.60 1.03
N LEU A 650 3.55 -7.55 0.81
CA LEU A 650 3.69 -8.29 -0.44
C LEU A 650 3.13 -9.72 -0.30
N LEU A 651 2.13 -10.07 -1.13
CA LEU A 651 1.41 -11.34 -1.04
C LEU A 651 1.05 -11.94 -2.42
N GLU A 652 1.91 -11.76 -3.42
CA GLU A 652 1.66 -12.36 -4.73
C GLU A 652 2.32 -13.74 -4.81
N SER A 653 1.69 -14.68 -5.49
CA SER A 653 2.37 -15.93 -5.85
C SER A 653 2.17 -16.15 -7.35
N ARG A 654 3.16 -15.76 -8.13
CA ARG A 654 3.36 -16.31 -9.48
C ARG A 654 4.33 -17.46 -9.31
N SER A 655 3.80 -18.65 -9.02
CA SER A 655 4.61 -19.83 -8.77
C SER A 655 4.10 -20.96 -9.66
N GLY A 656 4.91 -21.36 -10.64
CA GLY A 656 4.56 -22.41 -11.60
C GLY A 656 3.41 -22.00 -12.52
N ARG A 657 2.52 -22.96 -12.84
CA ARG A 657 1.42 -22.79 -13.81
C ARG A 657 0.16 -22.14 -13.21
N VAL A 658 0.28 -21.47 -12.06
CA VAL A 658 -0.83 -20.80 -11.37
C VAL A 658 -0.52 -19.31 -11.23
N SER A 659 -1.39 -18.48 -11.79
CA SER A 659 -1.35 -17.01 -11.63
C SER A 659 -2.54 -16.58 -10.78
N SER A 660 -2.27 -16.00 -9.60
CA SER A 660 -3.32 -15.51 -8.70
C SER A 660 -2.80 -14.35 -7.86
N THR A 661 -3.70 -13.46 -7.47
CA THR A 661 -3.42 -12.41 -6.48
C THR A 661 -3.19 -12.97 -5.08
N ARG A 662 -3.49 -14.26 -4.86
CA ARG A 662 -3.36 -14.93 -3.57
C ARG A 662 -2.63 -16.27 -3.68
N PRO A 663 -1.86 -16.66 -2.66
CA PRO A 663 -1.27 -17.99 -2.59
C PRO A 663 -2.34 -19.07 -2.46
N MET A 664 -2.03 -20.24 -3.03
CA MET A 664 -2.84 -21.44 -2.84
C MET A 664 -2.97 -21.80 -1.36
N GLU A 665 -4.17 -22.23 -0.96
CA GLU A 665 -4.42 -22.64 0.42
C GLU A 665 -4.11 -24.13 0.55
N SER A 666 -3.18 -24.45 1.45
CA SER A 666 -2.93 -25.84 1.86
C SER A 666 -3.82 -26.15 3.06
N LYS A 667 -4.62 -27.21 2.96
CA LYS A 667 -5.45 -27.69 4.07
C LYS A 667 -4.98 -29.05 4.55
N ARG A 668 -5.23 -29.35 5.81
CA ARG A 668 -5.06 -30.73 6.29
C ARG A 668 -6.10 -31.62 5.60
N GLU A 669 -5.67 -32.80 5.20
CA GLU A 669 -6.57 -33.82 4.65
C GLU A 669 -7.41 -34.47 5.76
N ASN A 670 -6.82 -34.63 6.94
CA ASN A 670 -7.38 -35.36 8.06
C ASN A 670 -7.41 -34.49 9.32
N VAL A 671 -8.55 -34.47 10.00
CA VAL A 671 -8.73 -33.78 11.29
C VAL A 671 -7.76 -34.28 12.35
N LYS A 672 -7.36 -35.57 12.28
CA LYS A 672 -6.42 -36.23 13.19
C LYS A 672 -4.94 -36.05 12.79
N GLU A 673 -4.60 -35.09 11.93
CA GLU A 673 -3.21 -34.76 11.58
C GLU A 673 -2.94 -33.27 11.75
N LYS A 674 -1.75 -32.93 12.27
CA LYS A 674 -1.32 -31.53 12.43
C LYS A 674 -0.64 -30.94 11.19
N ASN A 675 -0.09 -31.80 10.32
CA ASN A 675 0.70 -31.39 9.16
C ASN A 675 -0.15 -31.39 7.89
N THR A 676 0.12 -30.46 6.98
CA THR A 676 -0.46 -30.45 5.63
C THR A 676 0.50 -31.14 4.66
N THR A 677 0.11 -32.28 4.08
CA THR A 677 0.93 -33.07 3.15
C THR A 677 0.77 -32.58 1.71
N GLN A 678 1.86 -32.23 1.01
CA GLN A 678 1.79 -31.68 -0.36
C GLN A 678 1.67 -32.75 -1.47
N ASP A 679 2.11 -33.97 -1.23
CA ASP A 679 2.20 -35.03 -2.25
C ASP A 679 1.91 -36.40 -1.62
N THR A 680 1.18 -37.25 -2.36
CA THR A 680 0.85 -38.63 -2.00
C THR A 680 2.05 -39.58 -2.13
N ILE A 681 3.03 -39.28 -3.01
CA ILE A 681 4.14 -40.19 -3.34
C ILE A 681 5.31 -40.08 -2.33
N ASN A 682 5.61 -38.87 -1.85
CA ASN A 682 6.71 -38.61 -0.89
C ASN A 682 6.26 -38.64 0.58
N ARG A 683 5.15 -39.33 0.87
CA ARG A 683 4.43 -39.25 2.15
C ARG A 683 5.09 -40.13 3.23
N ILE A 684 5.87 -39.51 4.12
CA ILE A 684 6.33 -40.13 5.38
C ILE A 684 5.29 -39.82 6.48
N THR A 685 4.16 -40.52 6.49
CA THR A 685 3.14 -40.34 7.55
C THR A 685 2.71 -41.68 8.13
N THR A 686 2.46 -41.73 9.44
CA THR A 686 1.91 -42.88 10.17
C THR A 686 0.38 -42.98 10.07
N SER A 687 -0.26 -42.29 9.13
CA SER A 687 -1.71 -42.18 9.06
C SER A 687 -2.37 -43.41 8.44
N THR A 688 -3.46 -43.86 9.05
CA THR A 688 -4.29 -45.00 8.61
C THR A 688 -5.64 -44.57 8.01
N ASN A 689 -5.99 -43.27 8.05
CA ASN A 689 -7.30 -42.73 7.64
C ASN A 689 -7.18 -41.89 6.36
N TRP A 690 -6.85 -42.56 5.26
CA TRP A 690 -6.72 -41.95 3.93
C TRP A 690 -8.09 -41.55 3.37
N ILE A 691 -8.16 -40.44 2.64
CA ILE A 691 -9.34 -40.01 1.90
C ILE A 691 -8.91 -39.61 0.49
N ASN A 692 -9.37 -40.38 -0.50
CA ASN A 692 -9.39 -39.96 -1.90
C ASN A 692 -10.83 -39.59 -2.25
N PRO A 693 -11.13 -38.28 -2.36
CA PRO A 693 -12.47 -37.84 -2.69
C PRO A 693 -12.85 -38.13 -4.14
N LEU A 694 -14.16 -38.25 -4.38
CA LEU A 694 -14.71 -38.34 -5.73
C LEU A 694 -14.26 -37.14 -6.57
N SER A 695 -13.60 -37.41 -7.71
CA SER A 695 -13.00 -36.35 -8.53
C SER A 695 -13.17 -36.58 -10.03
N GLN A 696 -13.26 -35.48 -10.78
CA GLN A 696 -13.35 -35.48 -12.24
C GLN A 696 -12.41 -34.42 -12.81
N THR A 697 -11.51 -34.80 -13.72
CA THR A 697 -10.62 -33.84 -14.38
C THR A 697 -11.25 -33.25 -15.64
N PHE A 698 -10.84 -32.02 -15.97
CA PHE A 698 -11.19 -31.32 -17.19
C PHE A 698 -10.01 -30.45 -17.65
N ILE A 699 -9.95 -30.18 -18.95
CA ILE A 699 -8.85 -29.43 -19.57
C ILE A 699 -9.33 -28.05 -20.02
N VAL A 700 -8.47 -27.04 -19.82
CA VAL A 700 -8.59 -25.74 -20.48
C VAL A 700 -7.67 -25.78 -21.71
N ASP A 701 -8.25 -25.98 -22.90
CA ASP A 701 -7.46 -26.11 -24.13
C ASP A 701 -6.69 -24.83 -24.46
N ARG A 702 -5.37 -24.98 -24.62
CA ARG A 702 -4.43 -23.89 -24.97
C ARG A 702 -4.65 -23.33 -26.37
N ASN A 703 -5.15 -24.14 -27.31
CA ASN A 703 -5.42 -23.68 -28.68
C ASN A 703 -6.62 -22.74 -28.73
N GLU A 704 -7.67 -23.04 -27.95
CA GLU A 704 -8.89 -22.22 -27.91
C GLU A 704 -8.78 -21.04 -26.93
N ASN A 705 -7.99 -21.19 -25.86
CA ASN A 705 -7.90 -20.24 -24.77
C ASN A 705 -6.43 -19.94 -24.43
N PRO A 706 -5.62 -19.36 -25.34
CA PRO A 706 -4.18 -19.20 -25.14
C PRO A 706 -3.82 -18.34 -23.92
N ASN A 707 -4.70 -17.41 -23.51
CA ASN A 707 -4.52 -16.53 -22.36
C ASN A 707 -5.17 -17.04 -21.07
N GLY A 708 -5.77 -18.24 -21.08
CA GLY A 708 -6.56 -18.77 -19.96
C GLY A 708 -8.02 -18.29 -19.95
N ILE A 709 -8.76 -18.65 -18.90
CA ILE A 709 -10.17 -18.29 -18.70
C ILE A 709 -10.46 -17.98 -17.22
N TYR A 710 -11.53 -17.24 -16.95
CA TYR A 710 -12.09 -17.15 -15.60
C TYR A 710 -13.30 -18.09 -15.44
N ALA A 711 -13.32 -18.89 -14.39
CA ALA A 711 -14.46 -19.72 -13.99
C ALA A 711 -15.30 -19.01 -12.92
N SER A 712 -16.62 -18.95 -13.11
CA SER A 712 -17.55 -18.28 -12.18
C SER A 712 -18.26 -19.26 -11.24
N SER A 713 -18.53 -20.48 -11.70
CA SER A 713 -19.24 -21.51 -10.93
C SER A 713 -19.11 -22.90 -11.55
N VAL A 714 -19.48 -23.91 -10.76
CA VAL A 714 -19.63 -25.29 -11.23
C VAL A 714 -21.03 -25.80 -10.86
N ASP A 715 -21.72 -26.40 -11.82
CA ASP A 715 -23.02 -27.03 -11.59
C ASP A 715 -22.84 -28.55 -11.46
N ILE A 716 -23.33 -29.10 -10.35
CA ILE A 716 -23.30 -30.54 -10.02
C ILE A 716 -24.72 -31.08 -9.94
N PHE A 717 -24.93 -32.30 -10.42
CA PHE A 717 -26.24 -32.94 -10.50
C PHE A 717 -26.34 -34.06 -9.44
N PHE A 718 -26.99 -33.76 -8.31
CA PHE A 718 -27.23 -34.75 -7.26
C PHE A 718 -28.47 -35.60 -7.54
N SER A 719 -28.37 -36.90 -7.32
CA SER A 719 -29.52 -37.83 -7.31
C SER A 719 -30.16 -37.92 -5.93
N SER A 720 -29.35 -37.79 -4.87
CA SER A 720 -29.77 -37.77 -3.47
C SER A 720 -28.90 -36.80 -2.67
N ILE A 721 -29.49 -36.18 -1.65
CA ILE A 721 -28.84 -35.25 -0.72
C ILE A 721 -29.18 -35.64 0.73
N ASP A 722 -28.31 -35.26 1.66
CA ASP A 722 -28.59 -35.34 3.11
C ASP A 722 -29.61 -34.27 3.53
N ALA A 723 -30.24 -34.44 4.68
CA ALA A 723 -31.20 -33.47 5.24
C ALA A 723 -30.54 -32.35 6.07
N THR A 724 -29.30 -32.56 6.54
CA THR A 724 -28.63 -31.71 7.54
C THR A 724 -27.16 -31.46 7.26
N LEU A 725 -26.42 -32.47 6.79
CA LEU A 725 -24.97 -32.40 6.58
C LEU A 725 -24.64 -31.68 5.28
N PRO A 726 -23.50 -30.97 5.20
CA PRO A 726 -23.13 -30.18 4.01
C PRO A 726 -22.34 -30.99 2.97
N VAL A 727 -22.15 -30.36 1.81
CA VAL A 727 -21.28 -30.83 0.73
C VAL A 727 -20.33 -29.71 0.29
N THR A 728 -19.09 -30.06 0.03
CA THR A 728 -18.02 -29.11 -0.35
C THR A 728 -17.46 -29.47 -1.71
N LEU A 729 -17.36 -28.45 -2.58
CA LEU A 729 -16.69 -28.51 -3.88
C LEU A 729 -15.41 -27.68 -3.83
N ALA A 730 -14.33 -28.21 -4.40
CA ALA A 730 -13.08 -27.48 -4.60
C ALA A 730 -12.49 -27.75 -6.00
N LEU A 731 -11.85 -26.73 -6.61
CA LEU A 731 -10.98 -26.95 -7.78
C LEU A 731 -9.53 -27.10 -7.33
N ARG A 732 -8.88 -28.18 -7.80
CA ARG A 732 -7.49 -28.51 -7.46
C ARG A 732 -6.62 -28.63 -8.72
N PRO A 733 -5.32 -28.28 -8.66
CA PRO A 733 -4.40 -28.56 -9.75
C PRO A 733 -4.09 -30.06 -9.82
N ILE A 734 -3.65 -30.49 -11.01
CA ILE A 734 -3.09 -31.82 -11.23
C ILE A 734 -1.57 -31.79 -10.94
N LEU A 735 -1.12 -32.67 -10.05
CA LEU A 735 0.29 -32.86 -9.69
C LEU A 735 0.65 -34.33 -9.94
N ASN A 736 1.69 -34.57 -10.75
CA ASN A 736 2.13 -35.92 -11.12
C ASN A 736 0.98 -36.80 -11.66
N GLU A 737 0.14 -36.24 -12.54
CA GLU A 737 -1.04 -36.89 -13.14
C GLU A 737 -2.25 -37.15 -12.21
N TYR A 738 -2.13 -36.81 -10.92
CA TYR A 738 -3.21 -36.97 -9.93
C TYR A 738 -3.72 -35.62 -9.41
N PRO A 739 -5.00 -35.53 -8.99
CA PRO A 739 -5.48 -34.37 -8.24
C PRO A 739 -4.63 -34.15 -6.99
N SER A 740 -4.29 -32.88 -6.69
CA SER A 740 -3.62 -32.55 -5.43
C SER A 740 -4.46 -33.01 -4.24
N SER A 741 -3.82 -33.60 -3.24
CA SER A 741 -4.53 -34.13 -2.07
C SER A 741 -4.90 -33.03 -1.06
N SER A 742 -4.13 -31.93 -0.99
CA SER A 742 -4.26 -30.88 0.03
C SER A 742 -4.29 -29.43 -0.48
N GLN A 743 -3.89 -29.18 -1.73
CA GLN A 743 -3.82 -27.82 -2.27
C GLN A 743 -5.07 -27.48 -3.08
N ASN A 744 -5.77 -26.44 -2.66
CA ASN A 744 -6.91 -25.89 -3.38
C ASN A 744 -6.52 -24.60 -4.12
N LEU A 745 -7.08 -24.38 -5.30
CA LEU A 745 -6.94 -23.09 -5.98
C LEU A 745 -7.60 -21.97 -5.16
N PRO A 746 -7.07 -20.74 -5.16
CA PRO A 746 -7.69 -19.62 -4.47
C PRO A 746 -9.12 -19.37 -4.96
N PHE A 747 -10.04 -19.04 -4.04
CA PHE A 747 -11.47 -18.81 -4.27
C PHE A 747 -12.29 -20.00 -4.77
N SER A 748 -11.67 -21.17 -5.04
CA SER A 748 -12.35 -22.29 -5.70
C SER A 748 -13.11 -23.23 -4.76
N GLU A 749 -13.06 -22.99 -3.44
CA GLU A 749 -13.69 -23.83 -2.44
C GLU A 749 -15.04 -23.27 -1.97
N VAL A 750 -16.09 -24.07 -2.07
CA VAL A 750 -17.45 -23.68 -1.69
C VAL A 750 -18.13 -24.80 -0.93
N THR A 751 -18.57 -24.51 0.29
CA THR A 751 -19.38 -25.41 1.12
C THR A 751 -20.84 -24.95 1.14
N LEU A 752 -21.75 -25.82 0.73
CA LEU A 752 -23.19 -25.61 0.75
C LEU A 752 -23.85 -26.50 1.81
N ASN A 753 -24.83 -25.97 2.52
CA ASN A 753 -25.64 -26.75 3.45
C ASN A 753 -26.71 -27.54 2.67
N ALA A 754 -27.25 -28.61 3.25
CA ALA A 754 -28.33 -29.40 2.67
C ALA A 754 -29.50 -28.54 2.14
N SER A 755 -29.90 -27.49 2.87
CA SER A 755 -30.99 -26.58 2.47
C SER A 755 -30.73 -25.80 1.18
N ASP A 756 -29.46 -25.63 0.80
CA ASP A 756 -29.02 -24.87 -0.35
C ASP A 756 -28.69 -25.79 -1.54
N THR A 757 -28.86 -27.10 -1.35
CA THR A 757 -28.64 -28.14 -2.37
C THR A 757 -29.96 -28.68 -2.89
N VAL A 758 -29.95 -29.11 -4.14
CA VAL A 758 -31.11 -29.69 -4.82
C VAL A 758 -30.72 -31.04 -5.40
N ALA A 759 -31.52 -32.07 -5.10
CA ALA A 759 -31.44 -33.38 -5.74
C ALA A 759 -32.61 -33.59 -6.71
N ASN A 760 -32.34 -34.27 -7.82
CA ASN A 760 -33.35 -34.84 -8.69
C ASN A 760 -32.99 -36.29 -9.02
N SER A 761 -33.76 -37.24 -8.49
CA SER A 761 -33.47 -38.67 -8.63
C SER A 761 -33.81 -39.27 -9.99
N THR A 762 -34.79 -38.69 -10.70
CA THR A 762 -35.47 -39.35 -11.83
C THR A 762 -35.12 -38.79 -13.21
N VAL A 763 -34.97 -37.46 -13.36
CA VAL A 763 -34.78 -36.80 -14.67
C VAL A 763 -33.78 -35.62 -14.53
N PRO A 764 -32.46 -35.87 -14.51
CA PRO A 764 -31.48 -34.79 -14.49
C PRO A 764 -31.47 -34.03 -15.83
N SER A 765 -31.37 -32.70 -15.80
CA SER A 765 -31.39 -31.86 -17.02
C SER A 765 -30.51 -30.61 -16.88
N MET A 766 -29.49 -30.46 -17.72
CA MET A 766 -28.63 -29.26 -17.71
C MET A 766 -29.37 -27.95 -18.02
N ALA A 767 -30.53 -28.03 -18.67
CA ALA A 767 -31.35 -26.88 -19.05
C ALA A 767 -32.28 -26.41 -17.92
N THR A 768 -32.54 -27.23 -16.90
CA THR A 768 -33.56 -26.97 -15.87
C THR A 768 -32.90 -26.60 -14.53
N PRO A 769 -33.05 -25.35 -14.04
CA PRO A 769 -32.42 -24.87 -12.81
C PRO A 769 -32.69 -25.68 -11.54
N THR A 770 -33.83 -26.37 -11.47
CA THR A 770 -34.23 -27.18 -10.31
C THR A 770 -33.60 -28.58 -10.28
N THR A 771 -32.71 -28.89 -11.23
CA THR A 771 -32.11 -30.24 -11.32
C THR A 771 -30.60 -30.25 -11.09
N TYR A 772 -30.00 -29.08 -10.85
CA TYR A 772 -28.60 -28.94 -10.48
C TYR A 772 -28.43 -28.09 -9.23
N THR A 773 -27.35 -28.34 -8.51
CA THR A 773 -26.85 -27.46 -7.47
C THR A 773 -25.68 -26.66 -8.03
N ARG A 774 -25.77 -25.33 -7.95
CA ARG A 774 -24.71 -24.43 -8.41
C ARG A 774 -23.78 -24.05 -7.27
N PHE A 775 -22.51 -24.38 -7.41
CA PHE A 775 -21.44 -23.89 -6.56
C PHE A 775 -20.85 -22.63 -7.18
N THR A 776 -21.31 -21.46 -6.72
CA THR A 776 -20.78 -20.16 -7.14
C THR A 776 -19.55 -19.82 -6.32
N PHE A 777 -18.43 -19.54 -6.98
CA PHE A 777 -17.19 -19.12 -6.31
C PHE A 777 -17.34 -17.72 -5.70
N GLU A 778 -16.59 -17.45 -4.63
CA GLU A 778 -16.60 -16.14 -3.96
C GLU A 778 -16.16 -15.03 -4.93
N SER A 779 -15.10 -15.30 -5.69
CA SER A 779 -14.60 -14.44 -6.77
C SER A 779 -14.26 -15.32 -7.98
N PRO A 780 -14.33 -14.80 -9.22
CA PRO A 780 -13.98 -15.57 -10.40
C PRO A 780 -12.57 -16.16 -10.31
N VAL A 781 -12.44 -17.47 -10.55
CA VAL A 781 -11.16 -18.20 -10.45
C VAL A 781 -10.47 -18.17 -11.80
N TYR A 782 -9.28 -17.56 -11.88
CA TYR A 782 -8.47 -17.63 -13.09
C TYR A 782 -7.86 -19.03 -13.25
N LEU A 783 -8.07 -19.64 -14.41
CA LEU A 783 -7.51 -20.92 -14.81
C LEU A 783 -6.58 -20.70 -16.01
N TYR A 784 -5.28 -20.94 -15.80
CA TYR A 784 -4.29 -21.01 -16.87
C TYR A 784 -4.57 -22.22 -17.77
N PRO A 785 -4.19 -22.23 -19.07
CA PRO A 785 -4.38 -23.38 -19.96
C PRO A 785 -3.63 -24.62 -19.47
N ASP A 786 -4.36 -25.47 -18.74
CA ASP A 786 -3.88 -26.69 -18.11
C ASP A 786 -5.05 -27.62 -17.76
N GLU A 787 -4.73 -28.76 -17.16
CA GLU A 787 -5.70 -29.69 -16.59
C GLU A 787 -5.99 -29.41 -15.10
N TYR A 788 -7.26 -29.49 -14.72
CA TYR A 788 -7.74 -29.26 -13.34
C TYR A 788 -8.72 -30.35 -12.92
N ALA A 789 -8.86 -30.55 -11.61
CA ALA A 789 -9.81 -31.49 -11.02
C ALA A 789 -10.93 -30.78 -10.25
N ILE A 790 -12.17 -31.20 -10.49
CA ILE A 790 -13.31 -30.93 -9.63
C ILE A 790 -13.32 -32.01 -8.54
N VAL A 791 -13.30 -31.59 -7.28
CA VAL A 791 -13.24 -32.49 -6.12
C VAL A 791 -14.45 -32.28 -5.24
N LEU A 792 -15.17 -33.36 -4.91
CA LEU A 792 -16.34 -33.34 -4.03
C LEU A 792 -16.06 -34.08 -2.73
N THR A 793 -16.42 -33.46 -1.60
CA THR A 793 -16.28 -34.03 -0.26
C THR A 793 -17.55 -33.80 0.55
N SER A 794 -17.92 -34.77 1.39
CA SER A 794 -19.00 -34.64 2.36
C SER A 794 -18.79 -35.62 3.53
N PRO A 795 -19.14 -35.23 4.77
CA PRO A 795 -19.19 -36.16 5.89
C PRO A 795 -20.37 -37.13 5.84
N SER A 796 -21.32 -36.97 4.91
CA SER A 796 -22.51 -37.84 4.78
C SER A 796 -22.33 -38.94 3.74
N ILE A 797 -22.95 -40.10 3.99
CA ILE A 797 -23.07 -41.22 3.06
C ILE A 797 -24.25 -41.10 2.10
N ASP A 798 -25.16 -40.14 2.30
CA ASP A 798 -26.42 -40.04 1.56
C ASP A 798 -26.30 -39.21 0.27
N TYR A 799 -25.21 -38.46 0.11
CA TYR A 799 -24.96 -37.69 -1.13
C TYR A 799 -24.53 -38.59 -2.27
N SER A 800 -25.31 -38.58 -3.36
CA SER A 800 -24.96 -39.27 -4.60
C SER A 800 -25.12 -38.35 -5.81
N VAL A 801 -24.20 -38.44 -6.77
CA VAL A 801 -24.18 -37.67 -8.02
C VAL A 801 -24.54 -38.53 -9.21
N HIS A 802 -25.12 -37.94 -10.25
CA HIS A 802 -25.34 -38.63 -11.52
C HIS A 802 -24.04 -38.80 -12.29
N ILE A 803 -23.80 -40.01 -12.80
CA ILE A 803 -22.65 -40.37 -13.62
C ILE A 803 -23.09 -41.01 -14.93
N ALA A 804 -22.29 -40.89 -15.98
CA ALA A 804 -22.41 -41.64 -17.21
C ALA A 804 -21.42 -42.81 -17.21
N LYS A 805 -21.91 -44.01 -17.50
CA LYS A 805 -21.08 -45.21 -17.66
C LYS A 805 -21.18 -45.74 -19.09
N LEU A 806 -20.04 -46.06 -19.68
CA LEU A 806 -19.93 -46.51 -21.06
C LEU A 806 -20.79 -47.77 -21.30
N GLY A 807 -21.60 -47.75 -22.36
CA GLY A 807 -22.46 -48.88 -22.77
C GLY A 807 -23.83 -48.97 -22.10
N GLU A 808 -24.11 -48.16 -21.07
CA GLU A 808 -25.43 -48.08 -20.43
C GLU A 808 -26.36 -47.09 -21.16
N THR A 809 -27.68 -47.28 -21.01
CA THR A 809 -28.68 -46.38 -21.59
C THR A 809 -28.67 -45.05 -20.84
N VAL A 810 -28.65 -43.93 -21.58
CA VAL A 810 -28.73 -42.58 -21.02
C VAL A 810 -30.09 -42.40 -20.33
N LYS A 811 -30.11 -41.91 -19.09
CA LYS A 811 -31.32 -41.54 -18.35
C LYS A 811 -32.17 -40.61 -19.21
N ASN A 812 -33.49 -40.81 -19.18
CA ASN A 812 -34.49 -40.10 -20.01
C ASN A 812 -34.51 -40.50 -21.49
N THR A 813 -33.77 -41.53 -21.89
CA THR A 813 -33.87 -42.14 -23.23
C THR A 813 -34.19 -43.62 -23.11
N THR A 814 -34.80 -44.21 -24.13
CA THR A 814 -35.18 -45.64 -24.16
C THR A 814 -34.21 -46.51 -24.95
N SER A 815 -33.35 -45.94 -25.79
CA SER A 815 -32.46 -46.70 -26.69
C SER A 815 -31.06 -46.06 -26.89
N THR A 816 -30.84 -44.83 -26.42
CA THR A 816 -29.56 -44.14 -26.60
C THR A 816 -28.56 -44.66 -25.57
N LYS A 817 -27.52 -45.36 -26.02
CA LYS A 817 -26.41 -45.77 -25.16
C LYS A 817 -25.33 -44.69 -25.08
N VAL A 818 -24.64 -44.61 -23.95
CA VAL A 818 -23.40 -43.84 -23.84
C VAL A 818 -22.35 -44.52 -24.72
N SER A 819 -22.10 -43.98 -25.91
CA SER A 819 -21.31 -44.62 -26.98
C SER A 819 -19.91 -44.03 -27.16
N GLN A 820 -19.68 -42.80 -26.71
CA GLN A 820 -18.38 -42.13 -26.72
C GLN A 820 -18.22 -41.27 -25.47
N GLN A 821 -16.97 -41.20 -25.00
CA GLN A 821 -16.54 -40.27 -23.98
C GLN A 821 -16.50 -38.87 -24.62
N PRO A 822 -17.30 -37.88 -24.19
CA PRO A 822 -17.07 -36.49 -24.58
C PRO A 822 -15.66 -36.08 -24.15
N PHE A 823 -15.11 -35.00 -24.71
CA PHE A 823 -13.76 -34.49 -24.42
C PHE A 823 -13.62 -33.95 -22.98
N VAL A 824 -13.85 -34.81 -21.98
CA VAL A 824 -13.71 -34.59 -20.54
C VAL A 824 -12.66 -35.55 -20.01
N GLY A 825 -11.91 -35.12 -19.02
CA GLY A 825 -10.76 -35.86 -18.50
C GLY A 825 -11.12 -37.10 -17.70
N VAL A 826 -10.19 -37.52 -16.87
CA VAL A 826 -10.23 -38.75 -16.08
C VAL A 826 -11.19 -38.64 -14.90
N TYR A 827 -11.94 -39.71 -14.64
CA TYR A 827 -12.76 -39.87 -13.44
C TYR A 827 -12.01 -40.71 -12.39
N TYR A 828 -12.03 -40.24 -11.14
CA TYR A 828 -11.41 -40.89 -9.99
C TYR A 828 -12.49 -41.32 -9.00
N GLU A 829 -12.50 -42.61 -8.67
CA GLU A 829 -13.46 -43.17 -7.73
C GLU A 829 -13.11 -42.80 -6.28
N PRO A 830 -14.12 -42.58 -5.43
CA PRO A 830 -13.90 -42.35 -4.03
C PRO A 830 -13.35 -43.62 -3.37
N GLN A 831 -12.33 -43.49 -2.53
CA GLN A 831 -11.73 -44.60 -1.78
C GLN A 831 -10.91 -44.09 -0.58
N ASN A 832 -10.59 -44.98 0.35
CA ASN A 832 -9.74 -44.70 1.50
C ASN A 832 -8.38 -45.41 1.36
N SER A 833 -7.64 -45.08 0.30
CA SER A 833 -6.34 -45.71 -0.03
C SER A 833 -5.24 -44.65 -0.17
N SER A 834 -3.97 -45.08 -0.22
CA SER A 834 -2.87 -44.16 -0.49
C SER A 834 -2.69 -43.84 -1.99
N VAL A 835 -3.34 -44.59 -2.88
CA VAL A 835 -3.21 -44.49 -4.34
C VAL A 835 -4.57 -44.14 -4.92
N TRP A 836 -4.66 -43.17 -5.84
CA TRP A 836 -5.87 -42.79 -6.56
C TRP A 836 -6.33 -43.87 -7.57
N ASN A 837 -7.63 -44.17 -7.63
CA ASN A 837 -8.20 -45.20 -8.51
C ASN A 837 -8.89 -44.53 -9.71
N LYS A 838 -8.23 -44.63 -10.86
CA LYS A 838 -8.71 -44.11 -12.13
C LYS A 838 -9.73 -45.06 -12.76
N ASN A 839 -10.86 -44.53 -13.25
CA ASN A 839 -11.85 -45.28 -14.00
C ASN A 839 -12.20 -44.56 -15.32
N ASP A 840 -11.74 -45.11 -16.45
CA ASP A 840 -11.98 -44.52 -17.78
C ASP A 840 -13.39 -44.79 -18.33
N ALA A 841 -14.15 -45.72 -17.73
CA ALA A 841 -15.49 -46.08 -18.21
C ALA A 841 -16.61 -45.23 -17.58
N LYS A 842 -16.30 -44.43 -16.55
CA LYS A 842 -17.25 -43.58 -15.81
C LYS A 842 -16.91 -42.11 -15.98
N GLN A 843 -17.92 -41.24 -15.94
CA GLN A 843 -17.76 -39.78 -15.93
C GLN A 843 -18.85 -39.12 -15.10
N MET A 844 -18.51 -38.02 -14.43
CA MET A 844 -19.49 -37.23 -13.69
C MET A 844 -20.34 -36.38 -14.64
N MET A 845 -21.64 -36.22 -14.35
CA MET A 845 -22.47 -35.20 -14.99
C MET A 845 -22.17 -33.83 -14.34
N PHE A 846 -21.63 -32.87 -15.09
CA PHE A 846 -21.29 -31.55 -14.56
C PHE A 846 -21.22 -30.48 -15.66
N ARG A 847 -21.21 -29.22 -15.21
CA ARG A 847 -20.91 -28.05 -16.04
C ARG A 847 -19.95 -27.11 -15.33
N VAL A 848 -18.86 -26.75 -15.99
CA VAL A 848 -18.02 -25.62 -15.59
C VAL A 848 -18.48 -24.38 -16.36
N ASN A 849 -18.83 -23.34 -15.62
CA ASN A 849 -19.27 -22.07 -16.15
C ASN A 849 -18.10 -21.07 -16.17
N ARG A 850 -17.79 -20.50 -17.35
CA ARG A 850 -16.80 -19.43 -17.52
C ARG A 850 -17.45 -18.05 -17.57
N CYS A 851 -16.66 -17.03 -17.26
CA CYS A 851 -17.00 -15.64 -17.50
C CYS A 851 -16.89 -15.29 -19.00
N ASP A 852 -17.81 -14.46 -19.47
CA ASP A 852 -17.80 -13.79 -20.77
C ASP A 852 -17.87 -12.28 -20.54
N PHE A 853 -16.71 -11.64 -20.47
CA PHE A 853 -16.50 -10.25 -20.10
C PHE A 853 -16.84 -9.29 -21.24
N SER A 854 -17.35 -8.12 -20.88
CA SER A 854 -17.49 -6.97 -21.79
C SER A 854 -16.10 -6.49 -22.25
N THR A 855 -15.82 -6.50 -23.55
CA THR A 855 -14.56 -5.98 -24.12
C THR A 855 -14.55 -4.45 -24.22
N GLY A 856 -13.38 -3.85 -24.38
CA GLY A 856 -13.19 -2.40 -24.44
C GLY A 856 -12.55 -1.83 -23.17
N SER A 857 -12.59 -0.50 -23.04
CA SER A 857 -11.97 0.26 -21.94
C SER A 857 -13.04 0.86 -21.02
N HIS A 858 -13.01 0.51 -19.74
CA HIS A 858 -14.01 0.93 -18.76
C HIS A 858 -13.35 1.46 -17.48
N SER A 859 -13.88 2.54 -16.92
CA SER A 859 -13.36 3.16 -15.70
C SER A 859 -14.02 2.61 -14.44
N VAL A 860 -13.19 2.28 -13.46
CA VAL A 860 -13.55 1.94 -12.09
C VAL A 860 -13.07 3.06 -11.17
N TYR A 861 -13.96 3.54 -10.31
CA TYR A 861 -13.62 4.51 -9.27
C TYR A 861 -13.56 3.84 -7.91
N LEU A 862 -12.51 4.18 -7.19
CA LEU A 862 -12.18 3.72 -5.86
C LEU A 862 -11.97 4.97 -5.01
N SER A 863 -12.63 5.03 -3.86
CA SER A 863 -12.49 6.16 -2.94
C SER A 863 -11.92 5.69 -1.60
N THR A 864 -11.15 6.54 -0.94
CA THR A 864 -10.63 6.24 0.39
C THR A 864 -11.66 6.58 1.47
N ASN A 865 -11.71 5.74 2.50
CA ASN A 865 -12.32 6.11 3.76
C ASN A 865 -11.44 7.17 4.44
N ALA A 866 -12.05 8.17 5.06
CA ALA A 866 -11.35 9.28 5.73
C ALA A 866 -10.40 8.83 6.85
N VAL A 867 -10.60 7.62 7.35
CA VAL A 867 -9.93 7.08 8.52
C VAL A 867 -8.77 6.19 8.06
N PRO A 868 -7.53 6.53 8.43
CA PRO A 868 -6.37 5.69 8.20
C PRO A 868 -6.41 4.38 9.00
N LEU A 869 -5.59 3.41 8.60
CA LEU A 869 -5.48 2.11 9.27
C LEU A 869 -4.73 2.15 10.61
N SER A 870 -3.94 3.21 10.87
CA SER A 870 -3.38 3.51 12.19
C SER A 870 -4.44 3.82 13.26
N GLY A 871 -5.66 4.20 12.83
CA GLY A 871 -6.71 4.67 13.72
C GLY A 871 -6.62 6.16 14.07
N ASN A 872 -5.68 6.90 13.47
CA ASN A 872 -5.59 8.35 13.66
C ASN A 872 -6.88 9.05 13.21
N THR A 873 -7.48 9.85 14.10
CA THR A 873 -8.73 10.57 13.84
C THR A 873 -8.52 12.01 13.37
N ALA A 874 -7.28 12.52 13.40
CA ALA A 874 -6.91 13.81 12.83
C ALA A 874 -6.64 13.68 11.32
N GLY A 875 -6.96 14.72 10.56
CA GLY A 875 -6.76 14.72 9.11
C GLY A 875 -5.26 14.61 8.82
N ILE A 876 -4.90 13.80 7.84
CA ILE A 876 -3.50 13.54 7.51
C ILE A 876 -3.12 14.36 6.28
N ASP A 877 -2.04 15.12 6.40
CA ASP A 877 -1.39 15.76 5.27
C ASP A 877 -0.38 14.78 4.64
N TYR A 878 -0.12 14.89 3.34
CA TYR A 878 0.82 14.01 2.66
C TYR A 878 1.50 14.69 1.46
N ASP A 879 2.79 14.42 1.32
CA ASP A 879 3.68 14.95 0.28
C ASP A 879 4.08 13.86 -0.72
N VAL A 880 4.17 12.62 -0.24
CA VAL A 880 4.48 11.45 -1.05
C VAL A 880 3.35 10.44 -0.84
N PHE A 881 2.97 9.75 -1.89
CA PHE A 881 2.09 8.59 -1.75
C PHE A 881 2.60 7.40 -2.55
N LYS A 882 2.25 6.20 -2.12
CA LYS A 882 2.46 4.96 -2.86
C LYS A 882 1.15 4.20 -2.89
N LEU A 883 0.66 3.92 -4.11
CA LEU A 883 -0.44 2.97 -4.28
C LEU A 883 0.14 1.56 -4.29
N SER A 884 -0.19 0.75 -3.29
CA SER A 884 0.13 -0.68 -3.30
C SER A 884 -1.05 -1.44 -3.88
N THR A 885 -0.85 -2.16 -4.99
CA THR A 885 -1.88 -2.94 -5.66
C THR A 885 -1.50 -4.42 -5.74
N SER A 886 -2.51 -5.29 -5.75
CA SER A 886 -2.36 -6.68 -6.18
C SER A 886 -3.31 -6.85 -7.36
N GLU A 887 -2.73 -6.97 -8.55
CA GLU A 887 -3.47 -6.94 -9.80
C GLU A 887 -3.06 -8.10 -10.71
N LEU A 888 -4.02 -8.59 -11.49
CA LEU A 888 -3.79 -9.57 -12.54
C LEU A 888 -3.95 -8.88 -13.88
N THR A 889 -2.89 -8.93 -14.67
CA THR A 889 -2.85 -8.51 -16.05
C THR A 889 -2.33 -9.65 -16.90
N PHE A 890 -2.96 -9.82 -18.06
CA PHE A 890 -2.67 -10.85 -19.05
C PHE A 890 -2.38 -10.18 -20.39
N SER A 891 -1.84 -10.93 -21.35
CA SER A 891 -1.79 -10.49 -22.74
C SER A 891 -3.17 -10.05 -23.22
N ASN A 892 -3.25 -8.96 -23.99
CA ASN A 892 -4.50 -8.31 -24.45
C ASN A 892 -5.35 -7.64 -23.36
N THR A 893 -4.83 -7.48 -22.15
CA THR A 893 -5.46 -6.69 -21.08
C THR A 893 -4.51 -5.62 -20.54
N ALA A 894 -5.05 -4.53 -19.99
CA ALA A 894 -4.26 -3.48 -19.36
C ALA A 894 -5.02 -2.82 -18.21
N ILE A 895 -4.27 -2.27 -17.24
CA ILE A 895 -4.78 -1.41 -16.17
C ILE A 895 -3.97 -0.12 -16.16
N SER A 896 -4.65 1.01 -16.14
CA SER A 896 -4.03 2.34 -15.99
C SER A 896 -4.62 3.07 -14.78
N TYR A 897 -3.76 3.69 -13.97
CA TYR A 897 -4.18 4.40 -12.75
C TYR A 897 -4.04 5.92 -12.88
N SER A 898 -5.00 6.62 -12.30
CA SER A 898 -4.98 8.07 -12.17
C SER A 898 -5.68 8.50 -10.89
N TYR A 899 -5.32 9.65 -10.33
CA TYR A 899 -5.88 10.11 -9.05
C TYR A 899 -6.39 11.55 -9.07
N LYS A 900 -7.19 11.88 -8.06
CA LYS A 900 -7.57 13.24 -7.62
C LYS A 900 -7.49 13.32 -6.09
N GLY A 901 -6.92 14.40 -5.57
CA GLY A 901 -6.87 14.68 -4.13
C GLY A 901 -7.30 16.10 -3.80
N ILE A 902 -7.18 16.46 -2.52
CA ILE A 902 -7.51 17.79 -1.99
C ILE A 902 -6.21 18.50 -1.62
N LEU A 903 -6.03 19.74 -2.07
CA LEU A 903 -4.87 20.56 -1.69
C LEU A 903 -4.91 20.91 -0.20
N LYS A 904 -3.74 20.93 0.46
CA LYS A 904 -3.64 21.33 1.87
C LYS A 904 -4.27 22.71 2.14
N SER A 905 -4.06 23.66 1.23
CA SER A 905 -4.54 25.04 1.32
C SER A 905 -6.06 25.20 1.16
N ALA A 906 -6.77 24.18 0.68
CA ALA A 906 -8.22 24.28 0.48
C ALA A 906 -8.98 24.24 1.82
N THR A 907 -10.04 25.04 1.97
CA THR A 907 -10.90 25.02 3.17
C THR A 907 -12.14 24.19 2.90
N VAL A 908 -12.39 23.16 3.72
CA VAL A 908 -13.54 22.26 3.55
C VAL A 908 -14.29 22.11 4.87
N GLY A 909 -15.49 22.68 4.93
CA GLY A 909 -16.42 22.56 6.06
C GLY A 909 -17.79 21.98 5.69
N ASN A 910 -18.02 21.62 4.42
CA ASN A 910 -19.24 20.96 3.95
C ASN A 910 -19.00 20.19 2.63
N GLU A 911 -19.99 19.40 2.19
CA GLU A 911 -19.88 18.53 1.00
C GLU A 911 -19.70 19.30 -0.31
N THR A 912 -20.38 20.44 -0.46
CA THR A 912 -20.23 21.30 -1.64
C THR A 912 -18.81 21.85 -1.74
N GLN A 913 -18.25 22.33 -0.62
CA GLN A 913 -16.88 22.82 -0.56
C GLN A 913 -15.87 21.71 -0.86
N ARG A 914 -16.08 20.49 -0.34
CA ARG A 914 -15.25 19.32 -0.63
C ARG A 914 -15.17 19.04 -2.12
N ALA A 915 -16.33 18.90 -2.77
CA ALA A 915 -16.41 18.61 -4.20
C ALA A 915 -15.71 19.68 -5.06
N SER A 916 -15.84 20.97 -4.68
CA SER A 916 -15.17 22.08 -5.38
C SER A 916 -13.67 22.20 -5.10
N SER A 917 -13.20 21.66 -3.97
CA SER A 917 -11.80 21.75 -3.52
C SER A 917 -10.92 20.61 -4.03
N MET A 918 -11.53 19.62 -4.66
CA MET A 918 -10.84 18.47 -5.23
C MET A 918 -10.24 18.81 -6.60
N ASP A 919 -9.18 18.11 -6.99
CA ASP A 919 -8.55 18.33 -8.29
C ASP A 919 -9.56 18.28 -9.46
N SER A 920 -9.46 19.27 -10.35
CA SER A 920 -10.34 19.38 -11.52
C SER A 920 -10.07 18.26 -12.53
N ALA A 921 -8.80 17.86 -12.71
CA ALA A 921 -8.36 16.81 -13.64
C ALA A 921 -7.75 15.60 -12.90
N PHE A 922 -7.85 14.42 -13.53
CA PHE A 922 -7.17 13.22 -13.05
C PHE A 922 -5.71 13.22 -13.52
N THR A 923 -4.78 12.98 -12.60
CA THR A 923 -3.35 12.86 -12.92
C THR A 923 -2.96 11.38 -12.99
N THR A 924 -2.40 10.95 -14.13
CA THR A 924 -1.93 9.57 -14.35
C THR A 924 -0.63 9.31 -13.61
N PHE A 925 -0.46 8.10 -13.08
CA PHE A 925 0.77 7.66 -12.42
C PHE A 925 0.94 6.15 -12.53
N THR A 926 2.12 5.66 -12.20
CA THR A 926 2.42 4.22 -12.14
C THR A 926 2.27 3.71 -10.71
N PRO A 927 1.53 2.61 -10.46
CA PRO A 927 1.35 2.06 -9.12
C PRO A 927 2.66 1.46 -8.59
N ASN A 928 2.65 1.07 -7.31
CA ASN A 928 3.70 0.32 -6.62
C ASN A 928 5.08 1.02 -6.53
N ARG A 929 5.11 2.34 -6.70
CA ARG A 929 6.27 3.21 -6.46
C ARG A 929 5.88 4.48 -5.71
N ASN A 930 6.86 5.11 -5.08
CA ASN A 930 6.68 6.38 -4.42
C ASN A 930 6.44 7.48 -5.47
N ILE A 931 5.37 8.24 -5.29
CA ILE A 931 5.00 9.39 -6.13
C ILE A 931 5.12 10.64 -5.26
N THR A 932 6.12 11.47 -5.55
CA THR A 932 6.30 12.77 -4.91
C THR A 932 5.38 13.79 -5.55
N LEU A 933 4.61 14.48 -4.71
CA LEU A 933 3.66 15.49 -5.14
C LEU A 933 4.34 16.86 -5.28
N PRO A 934 3.97 17.69 -6.27
CA PRO A 934 4.50 19.05 -6.39
C PRO A 934 3.97 19.99 -5.30
N ALA A 935 2.84 19.65 -4.68
CA ALA A 935 2.23 20.38 -3.59
C ALA A 935 1.57 19.41 -2.60
N GLN A 936 1.65 19.74 -1.31
CA GLN A 936 1.10 18.93 -0.24
C GLN A 936 -0.42 18.79 -0.38
N ARG A 937 -0.91 17.57 -0.15
CA ARG A 937 -2.31 17.20 -0.17
C ARG A 937 -2.78 16.84 1.23
N LYS A 938 -4.09 16.78 1.43
CA LYS A 938 -4.65 16.40 2.73
C LYS A 938 -5.86 15.47 2.63
N VAL A 939 -6.04 14.72 3.70
CA VAL A 939 -7.24 13.95 4.01
C VAL A 939 -7.99 14.70 5.10
N ILE A 940 -9.25 15.03 4.85
CA ILE A 940 -10.09 15.71 5.83
C ILE A 940 -10.56 14.69 6.86
N SER A 941 -10.25 14.95 8.13
CA SER A 941 -10.78 14.16 9.24
C SER A 941 -12.26 14.38 9.46
N HIS A 942 -12.85 13.39 10.12
CA HIS A 942 -14.15 13.50 10.73
C HIS A 942 -14.14 14.52 11.89
N GLN A 943 -14.50 15.79 11.64
CA GLN A 943 -14.44 16.91 12.61
C GLN A 943 -15.81 17.22 13.28
N GLY A 944 -16.57 16.20 13.67
CA GLY A 944 -17.87 16.38 14.33
C GLY A 944 -17.87 15.92 15.78
N THR A 945 -18.23 16.78 16.74
CA THR A 945 -18.57 16.36 18.12
C THR A 945 -19.91 15.62 18.19
N SER A 946 -20.70 15.64 17.11
CA SER A 946 -22.01 15.01 16.98
C SER A 946 -22.15 14.24 15.66
N GLY A 947 -21.47 13.10 15.55
CA GLY A 947 -21.69 12.03 14.56
C GLY A 947 -21.03 12.21 13.19
N PRO A 948 -20.96 11.13 12.36
CA PRO A 948 -20.25 11.06 11.09
C PRO A 948 -20.58 12.21 10.14
N VAL A 949 -19.54 12.93 9.73
CA VAL A 949 -19.63 14.08 8.84
C VAL A 949 -19.54 13.55 7.43
N ALA A 950 -20.64 13.62 6.67
CA ALA A 950 -20.73 13.04 5.32
C ALA A 950 -19.61 13.51 4.37
N TYR A 951 -19.13 14.75 4.53
CA TYR A 951 -18.06 15.32 3.71
C TYR A 951 -16.64 14.93 4.11
N ALA A 952 -16.46 14.16 5.18
CA ALA A 952 -15.17 13.54 5.42
C ALA A 952 -14.97 12.30 4.51
N ALA A 953 -16.01 11.78 3.85
CA ALA A 953 -15.87 10.66 2.92
C ALA A 953 -15.20 11.07 1.59
N ASN A 954 -14.55 10.11 0.93
CA ASN A 954 -14.01 10.27 -0.42
C ASN A 954 -12.96 11.39 -0.57
N ASN A 955 -11.96 11.41 0.32
CA ASN A 955 -10.87 12.39 0.28
C ASN A 955 -9.93 12.22 -0.92
N TYR A 956 -9.82 10.98 -1.41
CA TYR A 956 -8.96 10.63 -2.52
C TYR A 956 -9.75 9.74 -3.49
N TYR A 957 -9.80 10.14 -4.77
CA TYR A 957 -10.36 9.30 -5.83
C TYR A 957 -9.24 8.69 -6.63
N LEU A 958 -9.20 7.37 -6.62
CA LEU A 958 -8.42 6.57 -7.54
C LEU A 958 -9.33 6.13 -8.69
N ARG A 959 -8.88 6.35 -9.91
CA ARG A 959 -9.51 5.82 -11.12
C ARG A 959 -8.60 4.78 -11.75
N ALA A 960 -9.08 3.56 -11.86
CA ALA A 960 -8.48 2.50 -12.64
C ALA A 960 -9.23 2.35 -13.97
N ILE A 961 -8.52 2.27 -15.10
CA ILE A 961 -9.11 2.00 -16.41
C ILE A 961 -8.76 0.56 -16.77
N PHE A 962 -9.77 -0.29 -16.89
CA PHE A 962 -9.64 -1.68 -17.32
C PHE A 962 -9.85 -1.77 -18.82
N THR A 963 -8.86 -2.33 -19.52
CA THR A 963 -8.97 -2.63 -20.94
C THR A 963 -8.85 -4.13 -21.15
N SER A 964 -9.79 -4.72 -21.91
CA SER A 964 -9.67 -6.09 -22.42
C SER A 964 -10.11 -6.18 -23.87
N ASN A 965 -9.31 -6.87 -24.70
CA ASN A 965 -9.66 -7.19 -26.08
C ASN A 965 -10.17 -8.64 -26.26
N ASP A 966 -10.27 -9.40 -25.17
CA ASP A 966 -10.68 -10.81 -25.16
C ASP A 966 -11.81 -10.99 -24.13
N SER A 967 -12.93 -11.59 -24.53
CA SER A 967 -14.08 -11.76 -23.63
C SER A 967 -13.85 -12.85 -22.58
N LYS A 968 -12.83 -13.70 -22.71
CA LYS A 968 -12.58 -14.81 -21.75
C LYS A 968 -11.79 -14.37 -20.53
N ILE A 969 -11.14 -13.21 -20.61
CA ILE A 969 -10.25 -12.66 -19.58
C ILE A 969 -10.58 -11.20 -19.30
N SER A 970 -10.37 -10.81 -18.06
CA SER A 970 -10.43 -9.41 -17.63
C SER A 970 -9.20 -9.11 -16.79
N PRO A 971 -8.65 -7.89 -16.86
CA PRO A 971 -7.79 -7.43 -15.78
C PRO A 971 -8.57 -7.48 -14.46
N ALA A 972 -7.88 -7.76 -13.36
CA ALA A 972 -8.50 -7.85 -12.04
C ALA A 972 -7.68 -7.11 -10.98
N ILE A 973 -8.37 -6.44 -10.05
CA ILE A 973 -7.78 -5.83 -8.85
C ILE A 973 -8.36 -6.51 -7.61
N ASP A 974 -7.51 -6.94 -6.68
CA ASP A 974 -7.96 -7.41 -5.36
C ASP A 974 -8.24 -6.21 -4.42
N THR A 975 -9.52 -5.97 -4.16
CA THR A 975 -10.00 -4.88 -3.29
C THR A 975 -9.60 -5.05 -1.83
N SER A 976 -9.30 -6.27 -1.39
CA SER A 976 -8.85 -6.51 -0.02
C SER A 976 -7.41 -6.04 0.20
N ARG A 977 -6.63 -5.92 -0.88
CA ARG A 977 -5.17 -5.66 -0.86
C ARG A 977 -4.80 -4.25 -1.30
N ILE A 978 -5.62 -3.63 -2.15
CA ILE A 978 -5.34 -2.28 -2.64
C ILE A 978 -5.36 -1.27 -1.48
N ASN A 979 -4.28 -0.50 -1.38
CA ASN A 979 -4.13 0.50 -0.34
C ASN A 979 -3.27 1.68 -0.80
N LEU A 980 -3.49 2.83 -0.17
CA LEU A 980 -2.73 4.05 -0.38
C LEU A 980 -1.88 4.30 0.86
N ILE A 981 -0.57 4.21 0.71
CA ILE A 981 0.38 4.63 1.74
C ILE A 981 0.64 6.12 1.51
N ALA A 982 0.27 6.95 2.47
CA ALA A 982 0.46 8.39 2.46
C ALA A 982 1.61 8.74 3.41
N ILE A 983 2.52 9.60 2.97
CA ILE A 983 3.73 9.99 3.73
C ILE A 983 3.81 11.51 3.79
N GLU A 984 4.00 12.03 5.00
CA GLU A 984 4.22 13.44 5.29
C GLU A 984 5.66 13.66 5.74
N ASN A 985 6.37 14.59 5.12
CA ASN A 985 7.67 15.02 5.64
C ASN A 985 7.46 15.97 6.82
N GLN A 986 8.02 15.64 7.98
CA GLN A 986 7.95 16.45 9.18
C GLN A 986 9.08 17.48 9.20
N ILE A 987 8.85 18.61 8.54
CA ILE A 987 9.79 19.73 8.46
C ILE A 987 9.06 21.06 8.66
N ASN A 988 9.77 22.03 9.24
CA ASN A 988 9.35 23.43 9.31
C ASN A 988 10.58 24.32 9.07
N ARG A 989 10.39 25.63 8.90
CA ARG A 989 11.48 26.57 8.62
C ARG A 989 11.85 27.40 9.85
N GLY A 990 12.18 26.75 10.97
CA GLY A 990 12.43 27.46 12.24
C GLY A 990 11.21 28.25 12.72
N SER A 991 10.02 27.67 12.56
CA SER A 991 8.74 28.24 12.98
C SER A 991 8.44 27.85 14.41
N LEU A 992 7.89 28.76 15.21
CA LEU A 992 7.58 28.54 16.62
C LEU A 992 6.25 27.79 16.81
N ALA A 993 6.19 26.93 17.80
CA ALA A 993 5.01 26.22 18.25
C ALA A 993 4.67 26.58 19.71
N ASN A 994 3.45 26.24 20.14
CA ASN A 994 3.03 26.50 21.53
C ASN A 994 3.91 25.80 22.56
N SER A 995 4.52 24.66 22.21
CA SER A 995 5.49 23.93 23.03
C SER A 995 6.75 24.73 23.31
N ASP A 996 7.08 25.69 22.46
CA ASP A 996 8.33 26.44 22.53
C ASP A 996 8.22 27.64 23.48
N VAL A 997 7.04 27.91 24.03
CA VAL A 997 6.78 29.08 24.89
C VAL A 997 6.55 28.63 26.32
N VAL A 998 7.38 29.10 27.24
CA VAL A 998 7.26 28.80 28.67
C VAL A 998 7.14 30.08 29.46
N ILE A 999 6.12 30.16 30.32
CA ILE A 999 6.00 31.25 31.29
C ILE A 999 7.00 30.98 32.42
N THR A 1000 8.04 31.80 32.51
CA THR A 1000 9.07 31.69 33.55
C THR A 1000 8.76 32.53 34.78
N ALA A 1001 7.92 33.57 34.63
CA ALA A 1001 7.33 34.29 35.75
C ALA A 1001 5.97 34.88 35.36
N ASN A 1002 4.95 34.66 36.20
CA ASN A 1002 3.58 35.11 35.91
C ASN A 1002 3.41 36.63 36.04
N GLY A 1003 4.22 37.29 36.88
CA GLY A 1003 4.17 38.73 37.12
C GLY A 1003 2.81 39.25 37.60
N THR A 1004 2.65 40.58 37.61
CA THR A 1004 1.40 41.27 38.00
C THR A 1004 1.16 42.53 37.19
N GLY A 1005 -0.11 42.91 37.01
CA GLY A 1005 -0.53 44.13 36.30
C GLY A 1005 -0.70 43.98 34.78
N TYR A 1006 -0.47 42.80 34.21
CA TYR A 1006 -0.60 42.56 32.78
C TYR A 1006 -2.07 42.53 32.31
N SER A 1007 -2.29 42.97 31.08
CA SER A 1007 -3.57 42.82 30.35
C SER A 1007 -3.42 41.78 29.24
N ALA A 1008 -4.51 41.10 28.86
CA ALA A 1008 -4.50 40.17 27.73
C ALA A 1008 -4.14 40.92 26.44
N GLY A 1009 -3.29 40.32 25.60
CA GLY A 1009 -2.78 40.98 24.41
C GLY A 1009 -1.80 40.14 23.60
N THR A 1010 -1.41 40.66 22.44
CA THR A 1010 -0.46 40.04 21.50
C THR A 1010 0.88 40.76 21.56
N PHE A 1011 1.97 40.01 21.62
CA PHE A 1011 3.34 40.51 21.66
C PHE A 1011 4.16 39.91 20.52
N ALA A 1012 4.92 40.74 19.82
CA ALA A 1012 5.79 40.28 18.74
C ALA A 1012 7.01 39.55 19.30
N VAL A 1013 7.39 38.45 18.65
CA VAL A 1013 8.64 37.75 18.92
C VAL A 1013 9.76 38.43 18.13
N THR A 1014 10.81 38.84 18.84
CA THR A 1014 12.03 39.40 18.26
C THR A 1014 13.16 38.38 18.37
N GLY A 1015 14.00 38.29 17.35
CA GLY A 1015 15.14 37.38 17.34
C GLY A 1015 16.08 37.63 16.18
N THR A 1016 17.26 37.03 16.23
CA THR A 1016 18.25 37.15 15.15
C THR A 1016 17.84 36.25 13.98
N GLY A 1017 17.60 36.84 12.80
CA GLY A 1017 17.23 36.13 11.57
C GLY A 1017 15.75 35.71 11.43
N GLY A 1018 15.01 35.60 12.53
CA GLY A 1018 13.58 35.25 12.53
C GLY A 1018 12.63 36.42 12.32
N SER A 1019 11.45 36.16 11.76
CA SER A 1019 10.41 37.18 11.52
C SER A 1019 8.99 36.62 11.63
N GLY A 1020 8.04 37.49 11.97
CA GLY A 1020 6.59 37.23 11.92
C GLY A 1020 6.01 36.41 13.08
N GLY A 1021 6.81 36.07 14.09
CA GLY A 1021 6.35 35.38 15.30
C GLY A 1021 5.53 36.29 16.21
N VAL A 1022 4.41 35.79 16.75
CA VAL A 1022 3.55 36.52 17.69
C VAL A 1022 3.07 35.57 18.78
N VAL A 1023 3.18 36.02 20.04
CA VAL A 1023 2.69 35.32 21.23
C VAL A 1023 1.49 36.07 21.79
N THR A 1024 0.40 35.37 22.04
CA THR A 1024 -0.77 35.92 22.74
C THR A 1024 -0.76 35.44 24.18
N ILE A 1025 -0.97 36.37 25.11
CA ILE A 1025 -1.14 36.06 26.53
C ILE A 1025 -2.59 36.25 26.97
N THR A 1026 -3.04 35.38 27.87
CA THR A 1026 -4.25 35.60 28.66
C THR A 1026 -3.85 35.90 30.10
N VAL A 1027 -4.71 36.63 30.82
CA VAL A 1027 -4.42 37.07 32.19
C VAL A 1027 -5.54 36.68 33.15
N SER A 1028 -5.17 36.35 34.37
CA SER A 1028 -6.09 36.12 35.50
C SER A 1028 -5.68 37.00 36.66
N THR A 1029 -6.58 37.85 37.14
CA THR A 1029 -6.28 38.83 38.21
C THR A 1029 -5.02 39.67 37.97
N GLY A 1030 -4.72 39.97 36.70
CA GLY A 1030 -3.54 40.75 36.30
C GLY A 1030 -2.22 39.98 36.22
N ALA A 1031 -2.20 38.67 36.49
CA ALA A 1031 -1.06 37.80 36.28
C ALA A 1031 -1.20 37.04 34.94
N ILE A 1032 -0.08 36.72 34.29
CA ILE A 1032 -0.08 35.92 33.05
C ILE A 1032 -0.57 34.52 33.40
N ALA A 1033 -1.68 34.11 32.79
CA ALA A 1033 -2.31 32.82 33.02
C ALA A 1033 -1.88 31.81 31.96
N THR A 1034 -1.90 32.20 30.68
CA THR A 1034 -1.43 31.37 29.57
C THR A 1034 -0.68 32.22 28.55
N ALA A 1035 0.26 31.61 27.84
CA ALA A 1035 0.95 32.19 26.69
C ALA A 1035 0.98 31.14 25.57
N TYR A 1036 0.61 31.53 24.36
CA TYR A 1036 0.60 30.62 23.20
C TYR A 1036 0.97 31.37 21.91
N ILE A 1037 1.48 30.63 20.92
CA ILE A 1037 1.86 31.19 19.62
C ILE A 1037 0.60 31.43 18.78
N SER A 1038 0.32 32.69 18.45
CA SER A 1038 -0.77 33.07 17.55
C SER A 1038 -0.31 33.26 16.09
N SER A 1039 0.99 33.44 15.88
CA SER A 1039 1.64 33.36 14.57
C SER A 1039 3.03 32.75 14.77
N ALA A 1040 3.31 31.64 14.09
CA ALA A 1040 4.55 30.89 14.26
C ALA A 1040 5.79 31.62 13.76
N GLY A 1041 5.62 32.51 12.78
CA GLY A 1041 6.72 33.11 12.04
C GLY A 1041 7.64 32.06 11.38
N SER A 1042 8.83 32.49 11.00
CA SER A 1042 9.85 31.61 10.39
C SER A 1042 11.25 32.18 10.61
N GLY A 1043 12.26 31.30 10.55
CA GLY A 1043 13.67 31.67 10.58
C GLY A 1043 14.27 31.81 11.99
N TYR A 1044 13.55 31.43 13.04
CA TYR A 1044 14.03 31.48 14.43
C TYR A 1044 14.96 30.29 14.72
N TYR A 1045 16.19 30.33 14.22
CA TYR A 1045 17.22 29.30 14.48
C TYR A 1045 18.17 29.68 15.62
N GLU A 1046 18.18 30.96 16.01
CA GLU A 1046 19.05 31.54 17.03
C GLU A 1046 18.21 32.05 18.21
N ASP A 1047 18.73 32.96 19.02
CA ASP A 1047 18.01 33.56 20.14
C ASP A 1047 16.71 34.25 19.70
N ALA A 1048 15.63 33.94 20.43
CA ALA A 1048 14.31 34.56 20.28
C ALA A 1048 13.80 35.01 21.65
N SER A 1049 13.18 36.19 21.71
CA SER A 1049 12.73 36.82 22.95
C SER A 1049 11.42 37.58 22.74
N ILE A 1050 10.76 37.90 23.85
CA ILE A 1050 9.52 38.68 23.87
C ILE A 1050 9.70 39.80 24.88
N THR A 1051 9.44 41.03 24.46
CA THR A 1051 9.37 42.17 25.37
C THR A 1051 7.93 42.38 25.82
N LEU A 1052 7.63 41.96 27.05
CA LEU A 1052 6.32 42.19 27.66
C LEU A 1052 6.18 43.66 28.09
N THR A 1053 5.02 44.25 27.81
CA THR A 1053 4.68 45.63 28.21
C THR A 1053 3.38 45.65 29.00
N GLY A 1054 3.20 46.65 29.87
CA GLY A 1054 1.96 46.86 30.63
C GLY A 1054 1.85 46.18 32.00
N GLY A 1055 2.88 45.45 32.47
CA GLY A 1055 2.92 44.83 33.81
C GLY A 1055 4.34 44.79 34.39
N THR A 1056 4.54 44.15 35.54
CA THR A 1056 5.83 44.05 36.24
C THR A 1056 6.18 42.60 36.56
N ALA A 1057 7.46 42.25 36.46
CA ALA A 1057 8.03 40.95 36.85
C ALA A 1057 7.41 39.72 36.13
N GLY A 1058 6.78 39.90 34.97
CA GLY A 1058 6.38 38.81 34.09
C GLY A 1058 7.51 38.47 33.12
N ALA A 1059 7.73 37.18 32.88
CA ALA A 1059 8.76 36.69 31.97
C ALA A 1059 8.25 35.47 31.20
N ILE A 1060 8.57 35.43 29.91
CA ILE A 1060 8.29 34.32 29.00
C ILE A 1060 9.60 33.99 28.28
N ALA A 1061 9.97 32.72 28.29
CA ALA A 1061 11.10 32.19 27.53
C ALA A 1061 10.60 31.53 26.24
N ILE A 1062 11.38 31.68 25.17
CA ILE A 1062 11.18 30.95 23.91
C ILE A 1062 12.33 29.96 23.75
N SER A 1063 11.99 28.70 23.53
CA SER A 1063 12.94 27.65 23.19
C SER A 1063 13.37 27.77 21.73
N THR A 1064 14.67 27.69 21.48
CA THR A 1064 15.27 27.73 20.13
C THR A 1064 16.31 26.63 20.01
N GLU A 1065 16.97 26.49 18.86
CA GLU A 1065 17.91 25.38 18.60
C GLU A 1065 19.21 25.43 19.42
N LEU A 1066 19.46 26.53 20.14
CA LEU A 1066 20.65 26.75 20.97
C LEU A 1066 20.58 26.08 22.36
N GLY A 1067 19.40 25.62 22.78
CA GLY A 1067 19.22 24.93 24.05
C GLY A 1067 20.10 23.68 24.20
N SER A 1068 20.31 23.21 25.44
CA SER A 1068 20.88 21.88 25.71
C SER A 1068 19.98 20.74 25.22
N ASP A 1069 18.69 21.02 25.13
CA ASP A 1069 17.65 20.09 24.79
C ASP A 1069 16.50 20.86 24.14
N GLY A 1070 15.72 20.15 23.33
CA GLY A 1070 14.64 20.70 22.55
C GLY A 1070 15.09 21.53 21.35
N GLY A 1071 14.16 22.38 20.90
CA GLY A 1071 14.29 23.18 19.70
C GLY A 1071 12.97 23.27 18.96
N ASN A 1072 12.76 24.39 18.29
CA ASN A 1072 11.54 24.71 17.55
C ASN A 1072 11.47 24.01 16.17
N THR A 1073 12.55 23.40 15.69
CA THR A 1073 12.58 22.74 14.38
C THR A 1073 12.16 21.28 14.41
N LYS A 1074 11.44 20.80 13.40
CA LYS A 1074 10.99 19.39 13.36
C LYS A 1074 12.07 18.39 12.93
N ALA A 1075 13.12 18.85 12.24
CA ALA A 1075 14.12 17.99 11.62
C ALA A 1075 15.53 18.27 12.17
N ARG A 1076 16.03 17.35 13.00
CA ARG A 1076 17.29 17.43 13.73
C ARG A 1076 18.05 16.11 13.66
N TYR A 1077 19.24 16.13 13.06
CA TYR A 1077 20.22 15.06 13.18
C TYR A 1077 21.19 15.41 14.29
N ILE A 1078 21.49 14.45 15.17
CA ILE A 1078 22.48 14.60 16.24
C ILE A 1078 23.46 13.43 16.11
N SER A 1079 24.75 13.72 16.05
CA SER A 1079 25.79 12.69 16.05
C SER A 1079 26.02 12.14 17.45
N ARG A 1080 26.51 10.91 17.54
CA ARG A 1080 27.11 10.41 18.80
C ARG A 1080 28.29 11.29 19.19
N ARG A 1081 28.59 11.30 20.50
CA ARG A 1081 29.77 11.99 21.03
C ARG A 1081 31.06 11.36 20.49
N VAL A 1082 32.00 12.21 20.12
CA VAL A 1082 33.36 11.82 19.71
C VAL A 1082 34.32 12.28 20.78
N ASN A 1083 35.11 11.35 21.32
CA ASN A 1083 36.17 11.63 22.27
C ASN A 1083 37.53 11.58 21.55
N LEU A 1084 38.29 12.66 21.61
CA LEU A 1084 39.65 12.74 21.10
C LEU A 1084 40.62 11.97 22.01
N GLU A 1085 41.71 11.50 21.43
CA GLU A 1085 42.77 10.78 22.15
C GLU A 1085 43.51 11.70 23.14
N ASP A 1086 44.05 11.13 24.22
CA ASP A 1086 44.78 11.89 25.23
C ASP A 1086 45.97 12.65 24.61
N GLY A 1087 46.01 13.97 24.82
CA GLY A 1087 47.04 14.84 24.26
C GLY A 1087 46.70 15.44 22.89
N PHE A 1088 45.55 15.09 22.29
CA PHE A 1088 45.05 15.63 21.03
C PHE A 1088 43.84 16.56 21.22
N ASP A 1089 43.83 17.37 22.28
CA ASP A 1089 42.76 18.35 22.48
C ASP A 1089 42.74 19.37 21.32
N ALA A 1090 41.55 19.67 20.78
CA ALA A 1090 41.39 20.55 19.64
C ALA A 1090 40.94 21.96 20.04
N GLN A 1091 41.18 22.94 19.17
CA GLN A 1091 40.86 24.36 19.38
C GLN A 1091 39.87 24.91 18.34
N ASP A 1092 39.59 24.17 17.27
CA ASP A 1092 38.61 24.57 16.25
C ASP A 1092 37.92 23.35 15.62
N LEU A 1093 36.81 23.62 14.94
CA LEU A 1093 35.97 22.61 14.30
C LEU A 1093 35.47 23.12 12.95
N LYS A 1094 35.65 22.31 11.89
CA LYS A 1094 35.19 22.63 10.54
C LYS A 1094 34.37 21.49 9.96
N ILE A 1095 33.20 21.81 9.41
CA ILE A 1095 32.25 20.82 8.87
C ILE A 1095 32.09 21.06 7.38
N PHE A 1096 32.14 19.97 6.61
CA PHE A 1096 31.89 19.93 5.18
C PHE A 1096 30.66 19.06 4.92
N LEU A 1097 29.72 19.56 4.13
CA LEU A 1097 28.49 18.87 3.76
C LEU A 1097 28.32 18.86 2.24
N ASN A 1098 27.99 17.70 1.69
CA ASN A 1098 27.49 17.60 0.32
C ASN A 1098 25.98 17.48 0.37
N ALA A 1099 25.25 18.45 -0.16
CA ALA A 1099 23.80 18.50 0.00
C ALA A 1099 23.05 18.97 -1.24
N TYR A 1100 21.84 18.45 -1.40
CA TYR A 1100 20.78 19.03 -2.21
C TYR A 1100 20.03 20.07 -1.36
N LYS A 1101 20.15 21.35 -1.73
CA LYS A 1101 19.48 22.46 -1.04
C LYS A 1101 18.69 23.30 -2.05
N PRO A 1102 17.41 22.97 -2.31
CA PRO A 1102 16.59 23.77 -3.22
C PRO A 1102 16.23 25.14 -2.63
N LYS A 1103 15.62 26.00 -3.45
CA LYS A 1103 15.13 27.31 -3.01
C LYS A 1103 14.14 27.15 -1.83
N ASP A 1104 14.15 28.13 -0.92
CA ASP A 1104 13.26 28.21 0.27
C ASP A 1104 13.48 27.08 1.30
N THR A 1105 14.67 26.46 1.26
CA THR A 1105 15.16 25.51 2.26
C THR A 1105 16.43 26.00 2.94
N ASP A 1106 16.63 25.58 4.18
CA ASP A 1106 17.78 25.95 5.02
C ASP A 1106 18.48 24.70 5.55
N ILE A 1107 19.80 24.80 5.72
CA ILE A 1107 20.63 23.82 6.43
C ILE A 1107 21.43 24.60 7.45
N LYS A 1108 21.28 24.26 8.74
CA LYS A 1108 22.01 24.89 9.85
C LYS A 1108 22.79 23.82 10.60
N VAL A 1109 24.03 24.15 10.98
CA VAL A 1109 24.93 23.22 11.68
C VAL A 1109 25.31 23.86 13.01
N TYR A 1110 25.20 23.07 14.06
CA TYR A 1110 25.56 23.43 15.42
C TYR A 1110 26.58 22.42 15.95
N TYR A 1111 27.36 22.86 16.93
CA TYR A 1111 28.28 22.01 17.65
C TYR A 1111 28.11 22.16 19.15
N ARG A 1112 28.42 21.08 19.86
CA ARG A 1112 28.55 21.04 21.32
C ARG A 1112 29.89 20.41 21.65
N ILE A 1113 30.57 20.96 22.64
CA ILE A 1113 31.95 20.63 22.99
C ILE A 1113 32.14 20.58 24.50
N HIS A 1114 33.16 19.87 24.95
CA HIS A 1114 33.52 19.77 26.36
C HIS A 1114 35.00 19.52 26.56
N ASN A 1115 35.55 20.16 27.58
CA ASN A 1115 36.91 20.03 28.04
C ASN A 1115 36.95 18.98 29.16
N ALA A 1116 38.02 18.18 29.23
CA ALA A 1116 38.14 17.13 30.23
C ALA A 1116 38.22 17.64 31.69
N GLU A 1117 38.62 18.90 31.89
CA GLU A 1117 38.74 19.52 33.21
C GLU A 1117 37.44 20.18 33.70
N ASP A 1118 36.42 20.29 32.84
CA ASP A 1118 35.15 20.89 33.19
C ASP A 1118 34.27 19.89 33.98
N PRO A 1119 33.83 20.22 35.21
CA PRO A 1119 32.99 19.34 36.01
C PRO A 1119 31.52 19.30 35.56
N GLU A 1120 31.07 20.19 34.66
CA GLU A 1120 29.71 20.17 34.15
C GLU A 1120 29.46 19.04 33.16
N ASP A 1121 28.27 18.45 33.23
CA ASP A 1121 27.87 17.35 32.33
C ASP A 1121 27.76 17.83 30.88
N PHE A 1122 28.26 17.00 29.95
CA PHE A 1122 28.24 17.27 28.51
C PHE A 1122 26.83 17.57 28.01
N GLU A 1123 25.82 16.83 28.47
CA GLU A 1123 24.45 16.95 27.96
C GLU A 1123 23.76 18.25 28.38
N LYS A 1124 24.23 18.92 29.44
CA LYS A 1124 23.65 20.19 29.90
C LYS A 1124 24.20 21.40 29.14
N LYS A 1125 25.17 21.18 28.25
CA LYS A 1125 25.79 22.27 27.49
C LYS A 1125 24.92 22.70 26.31
N PRO A 1126 24.74 24.01 26.10
CA PRO A 1126 24.00 24.51 24.94
C PRO A 1126 24.72 24.21 23.63
N TYR A 1127 23.96 24.17 22.55
CA TYR A 1127 24.50 24.10 21.19
C TYR A 1127 24.90 25.49 20.70
N VAL A 1128 25.99 25.57 19.93
CA VAL A 1128 26.47 26.82 19.33
C VAL A 1128 26.33 26.73 17.80
N LEU A 1129 25.68 27.74 17.20
CA LEU A 1129 25.49 27.81 15.74
C LEU A 1129 26.82 28.10 15.03
N MET A 1130 27.07 27.37 13.93
CA MET A 1130 28.22 27.62 13.05
C MET A 1130 27.91 28.64 11.97
N THR A 1131 28.95 29.35 11.52
CA THR A 1131 28.85 30.28 10.39
C THR A 1131 29.12 29.55 9.09
N GLN A 1132 28.23 29.70 8.11
CA GLN A 1132 28.45 29.19 6.76
C GLN A 1132 29.54 30.02 6.05
N GLU A 1133 30.59 29.37 5.55
CA GLU A 1133 31.69 30.01 4.83
C GLU A 1133 31.37 30.15 3.32
N THR A 1134 30.64 29.18 2.76
CA THR A 1134 30.15 29.25 1.38
C THR A 1134 29.02 30.27 1.23
N ASP A 1135 28.78 30.75 0.00
CA ASP A 1135 27.70 31.70 -0.28
C ASP A 1135 26.34 31.16 0.21
N ALA A 1136 25.62 31.97 0.99
CA ALA A 1136 24.29 31.64 1.49
C ALA A 1136 23.28 31.39 0.36
N ASN A 1137 23.50 32.00 -0.83
CA ASN A 1137 22.66 31.85 -2.02
C ASN A 1137 23.03 30.65 -2.90
N LEU A 1138 24.02 29.83 -2.50
CA LEU A 1138 24.34 28.61 -3.20
C LEU A 1138 23.19 27.61 -3.04
N ILE A 1139 22.41 27.43 -4.11
CA ILE A 1139 21.23 26.56 -4.16
C ILE A 1139 21.36 25.52 -5.28
N SER A 1140 20.71 24.38 -5.09
CA SER A 1140 20.61 23.28 -6.05
C SER A 1140 19.45 23.51 -7.03
N ALA A 1141 19.69 23.29 -8.32
CA ALA A 1141 18.63 23.42 -9.33
C ALA A 1141 17.68 22.20 -9.39
N ASN A 1142 18.20 21.01 -9.09
CA ASN A 1142 17.47 19.73 -9.09
C ASN A 1142 18.18 18.74 -8.16
N GLU A 1143 17.58 17.57 -7.91
CA GLU A 1143 18.10 16.59 -6.94
C GLU A 1143 19.46 15.98 -7.32
N ILE A 1144 19.86 16.06 -8.60
CA ILE A 1144 21.16 15.57 -9.08
C ILE A 1144 22.26 16.61 -8.86
N ASP A 1145 21.88 17.90 -8.76
CA ASP A 1145 22.80 19.02 -8.55
C ASP A 1145 23.17 19.18 -7.06
N ILE A 1146 24.10 18.32 -6.61
CA ILE A 1146 24.64 18.36 -5.25
C ILE A 1146 25.67 19.49 -5.13
N LYS A 1147 25.53 20.32 -4.09
CA LYS A 1147 26.43 21.42 -3.77
C LYS A 1147 27.27 21.11 -2.54
N HIS A 1148 28.45 21.73 -2.48
CA HIS A 1148 29.39 21.64 -1.36
C HIS A 1148 29.18 22.83 -0.41
N TYR A 1149 28.93 22.56 0.86
CA TYR A 1149 28.78 23.56 1.91
C TYR A 1149 29.85 23.40 2.97
N ILE A 1150 30.35 24.53 3.46
CA ILE A 1150 31.41 24.58 4.47
C ILE A 1150 30.91 25.44 5.62
N PHE A 1151 31.05 24.91 6.85
CA PHE A 1151 30.69 25.59 8.08
C PHE A 1151 31.92 25.67 8.99
N LYS A 1152 32.11 26.84 9.59
CA LYS A 1152 33.22 27.14 10.49
C LYS A 1152 32.72 27.75 11.78
N THR A 1153 33.54 27.68 12.83
CA THR A 1153 33.29 28.45 14.03
C THR A 1153 33.46 29.95 13.73
N SER A 1154 32.77 30.80 14.49
CA SER A 1154 32.66 32.24 14.23
C SER A 1154 34.01 32.98 14.18
N ALA A 1155 35.03 32.47 14.88
CA ALA A 1155 36.39 33.03 14.91
C ALA A 1155 37.49 32.06 14.45
N SER A 1156 37.15 30.89 13.89
CA SER A 1156 38.11 29.79 13.64
C SER A 1156 38.90 29.36 14.90
N VAL A 1157 38.35 29.69 16.06
CA VAL A 1157 38.84 29.40 17.41
C VAL A 1157 37.59 29.19 18.25
N ILE A 1158 37.62 28.17 19.09
CA ILE A 1158 36.58 27.86 20.04
C ILE A 1158 37.01 28.34 21.43
N SER A 1159 36.12 29.04 22.12
CA SER A 1159 36.25 29.26 23.56
C SER A 1159 34.86 29.26 24.19
N TYR A 1160 34.73 28.72 25.40
CA TYR A 1160 33.49 28.77 26.15
C TYR A 1160 33.77 28.96 27.65
N ILE A 1161 32.80 29.52 28.35
CA ILE A 1161 32.88 29.77 29.79
C ILE A 1161 31.94 28.81 30.51
N SER A 1162 32.46 28.08 31.49
CA SER A 1162 31.67 27.25 32.40
C SER A 1162 32.18 27.41 33.82
N GLY A 1163 31.28 27.54 34.80
CA GLY A 1163 31.64 27.76 36.20
C GLY A 1163 32.50 29.01 36.48
N GLY A 1164 32.52 29.99 35.57
CA GLY A 1164 33.40 31.17 35.65
C GLY A 1164 34.83 30.96 35.14
N VAL A 1165 35.16 29.78 34.61
CA VAL A 1165 36.44 29.44 33.98
C VAL A 1165 36.27 29.45 32.46
N THR A 1166 37.23 30.04 31.74
CA THR A 1166 37.27 30.02 30.27
C THR A 1166 38.10 28.83 29.80
N TYR A 1167 37.51 27.97 28.98
CA TYR A 1167 38.19 26.87 28.31
C TYR A 1167 38.40 27.22 26.83
N ASP A 1168 39.61 27.05 26.34
CA ASP A 1168 40.06 27.32 24.96
C ASP A 1168 40.33 26.05 24.13
N LYS A 1169 40.31 24.89 24.79
CA LYS A 1169 40.45 23.56 24.19
C LYS A 1169 39.26 22.67 24.52
N PHE A 1170 39.01 21.68 23.66
CA PHE A 1170 38.00 20.65 23.90
C PHE A 1170 38.54 19.26 23.54
N LYS A 1171 38.03 18.26 24.27
CA LYS A 1171 38.35 16.84 24.08
C LYS A 1171 37.18 16.06 23.49
N THR A 1172 35.95 16.47 23.82
CA THR A 1172 34.72 15.81 23.36
C THR A 1172 33.90 16.76 22.52
N PHE A 1173 33.31 16.29 21.42
CA PHE A 1173 32.37 17.06 20.63
C PHE A 1173 31.21 16.23 20.07
N SER A 1174 30.11 16.91 19.71
CA SER A 1174 28.99 16.37 18.94
C SER A 1174 28.47 17.41 17.94
N ILE A 1175 27.89 16.95 16.84
CA ILE A 1175 27.35 17.79 15.77
C ILE A 1175 25.83 17.65 15.73
N LYS A 1176 25.15 18.78 15.61
CA LYS A 1176 23.70 18.84 15.36
C LYS A 1176 23.44 19.51 14.02
N ILE A 1177 22.72 18.84 13.12
CA ILE A 1177 22.31 19.40 11.82
C ILE A 1177 20.80 19.60 11.84
N VAL A 1178 20.36 20.81 11.50
CA VAL A 1178 18.96 21.17 11.41
C VAL A 1178 18.60 21.44 9.96
N LEU A 1179 17.53 20.77 9.50
CA LEU A 1179 16.98 20.94 8.16
C LEU A 1179 15.72 21.81 8.24
N GLY A 1180 15.66 22.85 7.41
CA GLY A 1180 14.55 23.79 7.37
C GLY A 1180 13.90 23.86 5.99
N SER A 1181 12.57 23.97 5.93
CA SER A 1181 11.85 24.22 4.68
C SER A 1181 10.53 24.94 4.89
N ALA A 1182 10.21 25.86 3.98
CA ALA A 1182 8.91 26.52 3.92
C ALA A 1182 7.77 25.59 3.41
N SER A 1183 8.12 24.48 2.75
CA SER A 1183 7.18 23.51 2.20
C SER A 1183 7.64 22.08 2.53
N THR A 1184 6.73 21.25 3.03
CA THR A 1184 6.99 19.83 3.31
C THR A 1184 7.18 19.00 2.04
N ALA A 1185 6.70 19.49 0.88
CA ALA A 1185 6.88 18.84 -0.41
C ALA A 1185 8.28 19.05 -1.01
N ILE A 1186 9.00 20.10 -0.60
CA ILE A 1186 10.33 20.45 -1.09
C ILE A 1186 11.30 20.42 0.09
N ILE A 1187 12.15 19.41 0.15
CA ILE A 1187 13.03 19.16 1.30
C ILE A 1187 14.51 19.23 0.94
N PRO A 1188 15.38 19.75 1.82
CA PRO A 1188 16.82 19.60 1.67
C PRO A 1188 17.25 18.17 2.05
N LYS A 1189 18.31 17.67 1.41
CA LYS A 1189 18.87 16.32 1.63
C LYS A 1189 20.39 16.39 1.69
N ILE A 1190 21.04 15.60 2.56
CA ILE A 1190 22.50 15.59 2.71
C ILE A 1190 23.06 14.22 2.32
N LYS A 1191 24.06 14.18 1.45
CA LYS A 1191 24.71 12.96 0.94
C LYS A 1191 25.84 12.47 1.84
N ASP A 1192 26.65 13.38 2.36
CA ASP A 1192 27.71 13.05 3.31
C ASP A 1192 28.06 14.24 4.19
N MET A 1193 28.66 13.93 5.34
CA MET A 1193 29.18 14.89 6.32
C MET A 1193 30.60 14.52 6.70
N LYS A 1194 31.49 15.53 6.77
CA LYS A 1194 32.84 15.41 7.35
C LYS A 1194 33.01 16.50 8.41
N ALA A 1195 33.23 16.11 9.66
CA ALA A 1195 33.60 17.01 10.74
C ALA A 1195 35.07 16.79 11.10
N ILE A 1196 35.85 17.87 11.10
CA ILE A 1196 37.29 17.84 11.35
C ILE A 1196 37.59 18.73 12.55
N ALA A 1197 38.16 18.14 13.59
CA ALA A 1197 38.67 18.84 14.77
C ALA A 1197 40.13 19.25 14.51
N LEU A 1198 40.40 20.54 14.66
CA LEU A 1198 41.66 21.17 14.25
C LEU A 1198 42.39 21.77 15.45
N ASP A 1199 43.71 21.72 15.40
CA ASP A 1199 44.62 22.48 16.27
C ASP A 1199 45.37 23.55 15.45
N PHE A 1200 46.10 24.41 16.14
CA PHE A 1200 46.91 25.47 15.51
C PHE A 1200 48.27 25.01 15.02
#